data_AF-K0RXY5-F1
#
_entry.id   AF-K0RXY5-F1
#
_cell.length_a   1.000
_cell.length_b   1.000
_cell.length_c   1.000
_cell.angle_alpha   90.00
_cell.angle_beta   90.00
_cell.angle_gamma   90.00
#
_symmetry.space_group_name_H-M   'P 1'
#
loop_
_entity.id
_entity.type
_entity.pdbx_description
1 polymer ?
#
loop_
_entity_poly.entity_id
_entity_poly.type
_entity_poly.pdbx_seq_one_letter_code
_entity_poly.pdbx_strand_id
1 'polypeptide(L)'
;THNLTWPGGGIGAQSSSGRVHAHSREADDSGNVLGGGIALNDEDQDAIDDTEEKQMDDKCRKDYRNRINEIINFLTEHYPEYAENGVVVLSAEDKADKKQFHWRNDRDLVYTGLNWKMIKAFLARKKAKETVNGEITKYISCSHMRKYDDAIKWGAKVKGKTLPRAYFQEISEKFIPAYKKEFASKKKEGKTDERDADPICCTLFQMICRWAIEEGNIFVWVYSLAMWNLMSRSISVDSLGFRNFKRGTSDSFKVKFDETKSDKTGEFTQEKNCYANPFNPVVCFMTALADLCLLQVWISLQSELLSKTELLFIIPGASLKSASQRYCRQLAEICNRHWEYAKEHLRMSRLNAHGIRKGSGTHASSATTLPPSFVSVAARGEWSMGKILDVYFKFAMGGDYYLGRILALLDPNDVSFATLPPHWKDPQHEKVVEGMAIAFGDVLTAWSETAFDPSGVLSLVFASLVYHSEWLIDIKTKYENHPFNKLAILDNIELLDELRRDHLTFEANDHVGIATGIPPHISHAKDIKKVLDISTETKASVDDFRACLNDCIKNAIDEKVEMEDGVNMSILQKMLSELEGRITSKIDSVAEVANPHSNSEDSEDGGQGLCRAQAPRVPGPHQFHYADMNGELKYWCVPESFRLPRETTRKAGWGFWFHGTVCKEEGVAWKIKPFRELSEGDLKLKKTKQDLKTWRSVYRLMETAITIPADFSELDSSFVNSSYEEATEMLKTNYSFLFANNAEAKTASWSLGTWSRNTKRSEVEKRGSASDKARLPQANRLNVPHNRKRSFTVADRRGVNKVAKRGAPKRRRRSVEDSGDDALDV
;
A
#
# COMPACT_ATOMS: atom_id res chain seq x y z
N THR A 1 -35.18 56.82 -3.07
CA THR A 1 -36.62 57.06 -3.25
C THR A 1 -37.29 55.74 -3.55
N HIS A 2 -38.34 55.36 -2.80
CA HIS A 2 -39.31 54.26 -2.98
C HIS A 2 -38.82 52.91 -3.58
N ASN A 3 -38.71 51.85 -2.77
CA ASN A 3 -39.79 50.89 -2.42
C ASN A 3 -40.17 49.93 -3.56
N LEU A 4 -40.04 48.62 -3.31
CA LEU A 4 -41.14 47.67 -3.44
C LEU A 4 -40.88 46.40 -2.61
N THR A 5 -41.97 45.80 -2.11
CA THR A 5 -42.00 44.80 -1.03
C THR A 5 -42.15 43.37 -1.56
N TRP A 6 -41.51 42.40 -0.90
CA TRP A 6 -41.88 40.98 -1.01
C TRP A 6 -42.79 40.58 0.17
N PRO A 7 -43.98 39.99 -0.07
CA PRO A 7 -44.83 39.48 0.99
C PRO A 7 -44.32 38.13 1.52
N GLY A 8 -44.41 37.93 2.83
CA GLY A 8 -44.06 36.66 3.48
C GLY A 8 -45.27 35.75 3.71
N GLY A 9 -45.04 34.43 3.66
CA GLY A 9 -46.01 33.38 4.00
C GLY A 9 -45.87 32.17 3.07
N GLY A 10 -45.61 30.95 3.54
CA GLY A 10 -45.28 30.52 4.90
C GLY A 10 -44.99 29.02 5.01
N ILE A 11 -44.62 28.59 6.22
CA ILE A 11 -44.72 27.20 6.73
C ILE A 11 -44.00 26.09 5.93
N GLY A 12 -42.70 25.92 6.22
CA GLY A 12 -42.16 24.64 6.68
C GLY A 12 -42.31 23.39 5.80
N ALA A 13 -41.42 23.22 4.83
CA ALA A 13 -41.02 21.90 4.32
C ALA A 13 -39.52 21.68 4.60
N GLN A 14 -39.16 20.60 5.29
CA GLN A 14 -37.76 20.19 5.42
C GLN A 14 -37.24 19.77 4.05
N SER A 15 -36.35 20.56 3.46
CA SER A 15 -35.67 20.21 2.21
C SER A 15 -34.81 18.97 2.42
N SER A 16 -35.29 17.80 1.98
CA SER A 16 -34.47 16.60 1.88
C SER A 16 -33.39 16.86 0.81
N SER A 17 -32.11 16.79 1.22
CA SER A 17 -30.96 17.06 0.35
C SER A 17 -30.69 15.86 -0.60
N GLY A 18 -31.69 15.51 -1.40
CA GLY A 18 -31.62 14.52 -2.46
C GLY A 18 -31.20 15.14 -3.80
N ARG A 19 -30.60 14.34 -4.67
CA ARG A 19 -30.32 14.74 -6.06
C ARG A 19 -31.64 14.73 -6.82
N VAL A 20 -32.28 15.89 -6.96
CA VAL A 20 -33.48 16.04 -7.80
C VAL A 20 -33.09 15.75 -9.25
N HIS A 21 -33.68 14.70 -9.84
CA HIS A 21 -33.44 14.30 -11.22
C HIS A 21 -34.07 15.32 -12.20
N ALA A 22 -33.61 15.35 -13.46
CA ALA A 22 -34.12 16.29 -14.46
C ALA A 22 -35.64 16.14 -14.67
N HIS A 23 -36.12 14.90 -14.79
CA HIS A 23 -37.55 14.53 -14.85
C HIS A 23 -38.34 14.83 -13.57
N SER A 24 -37.72 15.41 -12.54
CA SER A 24 -38.38 15.82 -11.28
C SER A 24 -38.39 17.34 -11.10
N ARG A 25 -38.05 18.11 -12.14
CA ARG A 25 -38.03 19.59 -12.14
C ARG A 25 -38.98 20.20 -13.16
N GLU A 26 -38.96 19.66 -14.37
CA GLU A 26 -39.66 20.18 -15.55
C GLU A 26 -40.30 19.00 -16.30
N ALA A 27 -41.16 18.25 -15.62
CA ALA A 27 -42.02 17.24 -16.24
C ALA A 27 -43.44 17.78 -16.32
N ASP A 28 -44.03 17.80 -17.52
CA ASP A 28 -45.44 18.13 -17.72
C ASP A 28 -46.29 16.86 -17.60
N ASP A 29 -46.59 16.48 -16.37
CA ASP A 29 -47.50 15.37 -16.04
C ASP A 29 -48.98 15.78 -16.17
N SER A 30 -49.30 16.99 -16.70
CA SER A 30 -50.68 17.47 -16.86
C SER A 30 -51.34 17.01 -18.17
N GLY A 31 -50.52 16.66 -19.18
CA GLY A 31 -50.98 16.05 -20.42
C GLY A 31 -51.17 14.53 -20.29
N ASN A 32 -52.28 14.01 -20.83
CA ASN A 32 -52.40 12.56 -21.05
C ASN A 32 -51.32 12.09 -22.04
N VAL A 33 -50.77 10.89 -21.83
CA VAL A 33 -49.89 10.23 -22.79
C VAL A 33 -50.61 10.12 -24.13
N LEU A 34 -50.08 10.74 -25.18
CA LEU A 34 -50.64 10.71 -26.53
C LEU A 34 -50.74 9.26 -27.02
N GLY A 35 -51.94 8.81 -27.36
CA GLY A 35 -52.17 7.42 -27.76
C GLY A 35 -52.02 6.40 -26.61
N GLY A 36 -52.02 6.80 -25.34
CA GLY A 36 -51.84 5.90 -24.19
C GLY A 36 -52.92 4.82 -23.98
N GLY A 37 -53.95 4.77 -24.83
CA GLY A 37 -54.92 3.68 -24.92
C GLY A 37 -54.71 2.73 -26.11
N ILE A 38 -53.67 2.94 -26.91
CA ILE A 38 -53.25 2.01 -27.97
C ILE A 38 -52.61 0.81 -27.27
N ALA A 39 -53.22 -0.36 -27.43
CA ALA A 39 -52.60 -1.61 -27.02
C ALA A 39 -51.37 -1.88 -27.90
N LEU A 40 -50.25 -2.25 -27.27
CA LEU A 40 -49.15 -2.88 -27.97
C LEU A 40 -49.61 -4.26 -28.48
N ASN A 41 -48.99 -4.75 -29.56
CA ASN A 41 -49.17 -6.14 -29.94
C ASN A 41 -48.42 -7.06 -28.97
N ASP A 42 -48.79 -8.34 -28.96
CA ASP A 42 -48.26 -9.31 -28.01
C ASP A 42 -46.74 -9.52 -28.16
N GLU A 43 -46.20 -9.40 -29.38
CA GLU A 43 -44.76 -9.56 -29.66
C GLU A 43 -43.93 -8.41 -29.06
N ASP A 44 -44.36 -7.16 -29.26
CA ASP A 44 -43.73 -5.97 -28.67
C ASP A 44 -43.85 -5.99 -27.13
N GLN A 45 -44.99 -6.43 -26.60
CA GLN A 45 -45.21 -6.52 -25.15
C GLN A 45 -44.34 -7.61 -24.50
N ASP A 46 -44.25 -8.81 -25.10
CA ASP A 46 -43.35 -9.86 -24.62
C ASP A 46 -41.86 -9.42 -24.72
N ALA A 47 -41.47 -8.71 -25.78
CA ALA A 47 -40.10 -8.18 -25.93
C ALA A 47 -39.74 -7.10 -24.90
N ILE A 48 -40.71 -6.25 -24.52
CA ILE A 48 -40.57 -5.29 -23.42
C ILE A 48 -40.43 -6.02 -22.09
N ASP A 49 -41.32 -6.98 -21.80
CA ASP A 49 -41.29 -7.70 -20.53
C ASP A 49 -40.00 -8.52 -20.38
N ASP A 50 -39.55 -9.26 -21.41
CA ASP A 50 -38.25 -9.97 -21.47
C ASP A 50 -37.05 -9.05 -21.20
N THR A 51 -37.18 -7.76 -21.52
CA THR A 51 -36.17 -6.74 -21.26
C THR A 51 -36.28 -6.19 -19.83
N GLU A 52 -37.48 -5.91 -19.35
CA GLU A 52 -37.73 -5.46 -17.97
C GLU A 52 -37.40 -6.55 -16.92
N GLU A 53 -37.60 -7.83 -17.24
CA GLU A 53 -37.26 -8.96 -16.36
C GLU A 53 -35.78 -8.95 -15.95
N LYS A 54 -34.88 -8.51 -16.85
CA LYS A 54 -33.44 -8.42 -16.62
C LYS A 54 -33.06 -7.42 -15.52
N GLN A 55 -33.98 -6.55 -15.08
CA GLN A 55 -33.76 -5.66 -13.94
C GLN A 55 -33.49 -6.41 -12.61
N MET A 56 -33.96 -7.66 -12.45
CA MET A 56 -33.71 -8.41 -11.23
C MET A 56 -33.64 -9.92 -11.45
N ASP A 57 -32.56 -10.53 -10.96
CA ASP A 57 -32.33 -11.96 -11.18
C ASP A 57 -33.46 -12.85 -10.65
N ASP A 58 -33.69 -13.93 -11.39
CA ASP A 58 -34.83 -14.83 -11.22
C ASP A 58 -34.83 -15.55 -9.86
N LYS A 59 -33.63 -15.79 -9.31
CA LYS A 59 -33.47 -16.32 -7.96
C LYS A 59 -33.87 -15.29 -6.92
N CYS A 60 -33.55 -14.01 -7.10
CA CYS A 60 -33.95 -12.92 -6.22
C CYS A 60 -35.48 -12.73 -6.23
N ARG A 61 -36.13 -12.80 -7.40
CA ARG A 61 -37.61 -12.79 -7.51
C ARG A 61 -38.23 -13.94 -6.69
N LYS A 62 -37.71 -15.17 -6.86
CA LYS A 62 -38.11 -16.36 -6.05
C LYS A 62 -37.84 -16.15 -4.55
N ASP A 63 -36.69 -15.60 -4.18
CA ASP A 63 -36.30 -15.30 -2.79
C ASP A 63 -37.26 -14.28 -2.13
N TYR A 64 -37.83 -13.33 -2.89
CA TYR A 64 -38.81 -12.38 -2.39
C TYR A 64 -40.21 -13.00 -2.27
N ARG A 65 -40.69 -13.75 -3.26
CA ARG A 65 -41.98 -14.48 -3.16
C ARG A 65 -42.01 -15.49 -2.00
N ASN A 66 -40.90 -16.18 -1.74
CA ASN A 66 -40.75 -17.01 -0.54
C ASN A 66 -40.91 -16.21 0.77
N ARG A 67 -40.29 -15.02 0.86
CA ARG A 67 -40.39 -14.17 2.06
C ARG A 67 -41.78 -13.58 2.27
N ILE A 68 -42.46 -13.23 1.18
CA ILE A 68 -43.88 -12.84 1.20
C ILE A 68 -44.73 -14.03 1.69
N ASN A 69 -44.47 -15.25 1.22
CA ASN A 69 -45.20 -16.44 1.64
C ASN A 69 -45.00 -16.76 3.13
N GLU A 70 -43.79 -16.61 3.66
CA GLU A 70 -43.53 -16.74 5.11
C GLU A 70 -44.35 -15.73 5.95
N ILE A 71 -44.54 -14.50 5.44
CA ILE A 71 -45.38 -13.49 6.09
C ILE A 71 -46.85 -13.92 6.01
N ILE A 72 -47.34 -14.34 4.84
CA ILE A 72 -48.73 -14.79 4.63
C ILE A 72 -49.08 -15.96 5.54
N ASN A 73 -48.20 -16.96 5.66
CA ASN A 73 -48.38 -18.10 6.55
C ASN A 73 -48.50 -17.65 8.01
N PHE A 74 -47.60 -16.77 8.47
CA PHE A 74 -47.66 -16.18 9.81
C PHE A 74 -48.95 -15.39 10.07
N LEU A 75 -49.43 -14.62 9.10
CA LEU A 75 -50.68 -13.87 9.23
C LEU A 75 -51.89 -14.81 9.29
N THR A 76 -51.92 -15.84 8.45
CA THR A 76 -52.99 -16.84 8.40
C THR A 76 -53.04 -17.69 9.68
N GLU A 77 -51.88 -18.05 10.24
CA GLU A 77 -51.76 -18.87 11.46
C GLU A 77 -52.04 -18.09 12.76
N HIS A 78 -51.58 -16.83 12.87
CA HIS A 78 -51.63 -16.08 14.13
C HIS A 78 -52.59 -14.88 14.15
N TYR A 79 -53.08 -14.44 12.98
CA TYR A 79 -53.99 -13.30 12.86
C TYR A 79 -55.07 -13.56 11.78
N PRO A 80 -55.86 -14.65 11.89
CA PRO A 80 -56.82 -15.04 10.84
C PRO A 80 -57.81 -13.92 10.48
N GLU A 81 -58.35 -13.21 11.47
CA GLU A 81 -59.21 -12.03 11.28
C GLU A 81 -58.58 -10.93 10.42
N TYR A 82 -57.25 -10.74 10.53
CA TYR A 82 -56.52 -9.82 9.66
C TYR A 82 -56.22 -10.46 8.30
N ALA A 83 -55.95 -11.77 8.25
CA ALA A 83 -55.64 -12.46 7.00
C ALA A 83 -56.81 -12.42 6.01
N GLU A 84 -58.07 -12.42 6.48
CA GLU A 84 -59.28 -12.22 5.66
C GLU A 84 -59.24 -10.95 4.78
N ASN A 85 -58.61 -9.87 5.28
CA ASN A 85 -58.57 -8.57 4.62
C ASN A 85 -57.16 -8.15 4.18
N GLY A 86 -56.11 -8.77 4.74
CA GLY A 86 -54.71 -8.45 4.52
C GLY A 86 -53.98 -9.41 3.57
N VAL A 87 -54.61 -10.52 3.18
CA VAL A 87 -54.11 -11.53 2.25
C VAL A 87 -55.17 -11.76 1.17
N VAL A 88 -54.76 -11.85 -0.09
CA VAL A 88 -55.64 -12.13 -1.24
C VAL A 88 -55.26 -13.46 -1.89
N VAL A 89 -56.27 -14.25 -2.30
CA VAL A 89 -56.07 -15.44 -3.12
C VAL A 89 -55.92 -15.02 -4.57
N LEU A 90 -54.88 -15.53 -5.24
CA LEU A 90 -54.55 -15.16 -6.61
C LEU A 90 -55.45 -15.87 -7.61
N SER A 91 -56.05 -15.10 -8.53
CA SER A 91 -56.88 -15.62 -9.61
C SER A 91 -56.06 -16.46 -10.62
N ALA A 92 -56.74 -17.10 -11.57
CA ALA A 92 -56.05 -17.75 -12.68
C ALA A 92 -55.30 -16.72 -13.57
N GLU A 93 -55.88 -15.53 -13.74
CA GLU A 93 -55.30 -14.41 -14.50
C GLU A 93 -54.07 -13.84 -13.78
N ASP A 94 -54.15 -13.61 -12.46
CA ASP A 94 -52.99 -13.20 -11.64
C ASP A 94 -51.81 -14.17 -11.80
N LYS A 95 -52.08 -15.47 -11.90
CA LYS A 95 -51.06 -16.52 -12.04
C LYS A 95 -50.51 -16.64 -13.47
N ALA A 96 -51.25 -16.17 -14.47
CA ALA A 96 -50.83 -16.12 -15.86
C ALA A 96 -49.97 -14.87 -16.16
N ASP A 97 -50.14 -13.79 -15.39
CA ASP A 97 -49.35 -12.56 -15.52
C ASP A 97 -47.85 -12.81 -15.18
N LYS A 98 -47.03 -12.92 -16.24
CA LYS A 98 -45.57 -13.06 -16.17
C LYS A 98 -44.93 -11.92 -15.35
N LYS A 99 -45.38 -10.69 -15.56
CA LYS A 99 -44.86 -9.45 -14.96
C LYS A 99 -45.03 -9.45 -13.44
N GLN A 100 -46.12 -10.04 -12.94
CA GLN A 100 -46.34 -10.17 -11.49
C GLN A 100 -45.42 -11.19 -10.82
N PHE A 101 -44.98 -12.23 -11.53
CA PHE A 101 -44.08 -13.27 -11.04
C PHE A 101 -44.52 -13.85 -9.68
N HIS A 102 -45.62 -14.62 -9.63
CA HIS A 102 -46.11 -15.22 -8.39
C HIS A 102 -45.40 -16.53 -7.98
N TRP A 103 -44.62 -17.13 -8.90
CA TRP A 103 -43.85 -18.37 -8.71
C TRP A 103 -44.72 -19.56 -8.23
N ARG A 104 -44.64 -19.95 -6.96
CA ARG A 104 -45.41 -21.06 -6.36
C ARG A 104 -46.45 -20.59 -5.34
N ASN A 105 -46.63 -19.28 -5.19
CA ASN A 105 -47.57 -18.73 -4.23
C ASN A 105 -49.00 -18.82 -4.80
N ASP A 106 -49.95 -19.28 -3.98
CA ASP A 106 -51.39 -19.23 -4.25
C ASP A 106 -52.04 -17.93 -3.75
N ARG A 107 -51.33 -17.18 -2.90
CA ARG A 107 -51.75 -15.95 -2.21
C ARG A 107 -50.71 -14.83 -2.33
N ASP A 108 -51.16 -13.59 -2.16
CA ASP A 108 -50.30 -12.41 -2.03
C ASP A 108 -50.81 -11.48 -0.91
N LEU A 109 -50.00 -10.49 -0.52
CA LEU A 109 -50.40 -9.48 0.46
C LEU A 109 -51.26 -8.39 -0.16
N VAL A 110 -52.22 -7.87 0.60
CA VAL A 110 -52.94 -6.64 0.25
C VAL A 110 -52.05 -5.44 0.61
N TYR A 111 -51.35 -4.89 -0.39
CA TYR A 111 -50.37 -3.82 -0.20
C TYR A 111 -51.01 -2.46 0.14
N THR A 112 -52.14 -2.13 -0.49
CA THR A 112 -52.90 -0.91 -0.20
C THR A 112 -53.49 -1.00 1.22
N GLY A 113 -53.14 -0.07 2.10
CA GLY A 113 -53.63 -0.10 3.49
C GLY A 113 -52.93 -1.11 4.42
N LEU A 114 -51.88 -1.80 3.96
CA LEU A 114 -51.16 -2.84 4.72
C LEU A 114 -50.85 -2.42 6.16
N ASN A 115 -51.38 -3.17 7.14
CA ASN A 115 -51.23 -2.85 8.55
C ASN A 115 -49.82 -3.14 9.05
N TRP A 116 -49.00 -2.09 9.14
CA TRP A 116 -47.61 -2.17 9.61
C TRP A 116 -47.45 -2.83 10.99
N LYS A 117 -48.49 -2.83 11.86
CA LYS A 117 -48.41 -3.49 13.17
C LYS A 117 -48.23 -5.00 13.02
N MET A 118 -48.92 -5.60 12.04
CA MET A 118 -48.85 -7.05 11.77
C MET A 118 -47.49 -7.45 11.20
N ILE A 119 -46.95 -6.64 10.27
CA ILE A 119 -45.58 -6.82 9.78
C ILE A 119 -44.55 -6.63 10.90
N LYS A 120 -44.73 -5.64 11.77
CA LYS A 120 -43.83 -5.42 12.92
C LYS A 120 -43.88 -6.61 13.89
N ALA A 121 -45.05 -7.21 14.12
CA ALA A 121 -45.20 -8.43 14.92
C ALA A 121 -44.49 -9.63 14.27
N PHE A 122 -44.64 -9.84 12.97
CA PHE A 122 -43.90 -10.84 12.20
C PHE A 122 -42.39 -10.69 12.39
N LEU A 123 -41.84 -9.50 12.12
CA LEU A 123 -40.40 -9.25 12.24
C LEU A 123 -39.90 -9.41 13.68
N ALA A 124 -40.71 -9.04 14.68
CA ALA A 124 -40.40 -9.23 16.09
C ALA A 124 -40.36 -10.70 16.53
N ARG A 125 -41.14 -11.59 15.91
CA ARG A 125 -41.06 -13.05 16.12
C ARG A 125 -39.94 -13.69 15.30
N LYS A 126 -39.80 -13.30 14.02
CA LYS A 126 -38.81 -13.82 13.07
C LYS A 126 -37.36 -13.56 13.52
N LYS A 127 -37.11 -12.64 14.46
CA LYS A 127 -35.75 -12.38 14.98
C LYS A 127 -35.08 -13.61 15.60
N ALA A 128 -35.85 -14.57 16.09
CA ALA A 128 -35.33 -15.85 16.57
C ALA A 128 -34.90 -16.73 15.39
N LYS A 129 -33.59 -17.00 15.28
CA LYS A 129 -33.05 -17.97 14.32
C LYS A 129 -33.04 -19.39 14.92
N GLU A 130 -32.72 -19.46 16.20
CA GLU A 130 -32.56 -20.69 16.96
C GLU A 130 -33.01 -20.42 18.39
N THR A 131 -33.79 -21.35 18.94
CA THR A 131 -34.39 -21.25 20.27
C THR A 131 -34.15 -22.56 20.98
N VAL A 132 -33.62 -22.52 22.21
CA VAL A 132 -33.40 -23.69 23.07
C VAL A 132 -34.07 -23.39 24.41
N ASN A 133 -34.89 -24.32 24.90
CA ASN A 133 -35.64 -24.17 26.15
C ASN A 133 -36.46 -22.86 26.25
N GLY A 134 -36.98 -22.37 25.12
CA GLY A 134 -37.74 -21.12 25.04
C GLY A 134 -36.89 -19.84 24.95
N GLU A 135 -35.56 -19.90 25.17
CA GLU A 135 -34.67 -18.75 25.00
C GLU A 135 -34.09 -18.70 23.58
N ILE A 136 -34.04 -17.50 22.98
CA ILE A 136 -33.38 -17.27 21.69
C ILE A 136 -31.86 -17.39 21.86
N THR A 137 -31.28 -18.50 21.42
CA THR A 137 -29.83 -18.73 21.43
C THR A 137 -29.13 -18.05 20.28
N LYS A 138 -29.78 -17.92 19.12
CA LYS A 138 -29.22 -17.19 17.96
C LYS A 138 -30.26 -16.25 17.33
N TYR A 139 -29.84 -15.01 17.06
CA TYR A 139 -30.63 -14.00 16.37
C TYR A 139 -30.31 -13.93 14.86
N ILE A 140 -31.32 -13.63 14.04
CA ILE A 140 -31.17 -13.40 12.60
C ILE A 140 -30.36 -12.11 12.32
N SER A 141 -29.55 -12.07 11.26
CA SER A 141 -28.80 -10.85 10.91
C SER A 141 -29.69 -9.68 10.50
N CYS A 142 -29.29 -8.45 10.79
CA CYS A 142 -30.00 -7.24 10.34
C CYS A 142 -30.17 -7.18 8.81
N SER A 143 -29.20 -7.72 8.07
CA SER A 143 -29.26 -7.82 6.61
C SER A 143 -30.35 -8.77 6.14
N HIS A 144 -30.59 -9.88 6.84
CA HIS A 144 -31.67 -10.81 6.52
C HIS A 144 -33.04 -10.26 6.97
N MET A 145 -33.10 -9.59 8.13
CA MET A 145 -34.31 -8.89 8.57
C MET A 145 -34.78 -7.85 7.55
N ARG A 146 -33.85 -7.05 6.99
CA ARG A 146 -34.18 -6.05 5.95
C ARG A 146 -34.73 -6.68 4.66
N LYS A 147 -34.32 -7.90 4.30
CA LYS A 147 -34.82 -8.56 3.08
C LYS A 147 -36.34 -8.78 3.07
N TYR A 148 -37.00 -8.84 4.22
CA TYR A 148 -38.47 -8.91 4.28
C TYR A 148 -39.11 -7.56 3.94
N ASP A 149 -38.54 -6.45 4.42
CA ASP A 149 -38.96 -5.10 4.04
C ASP A 149 -38.67 -4.81 2.56
N ASP A 150 -37.49 -5.23 2.07
CA ASP A 150 -37.12 -5.16 0.65
C ASP A 150 -38.11 -5.98 -0.22
N ALA A 151 -38.54 -7.17 0.22
CA ALA A 151 -39.51 -8.01 -0.48
C ALA A 151 -40.93 -7.42 -0.52
N ILE A 152 -41.44 -6.87 0.60
CA ILE A 152 -42.77 -6.22 0.63
C ILE A 152 -42.80 -5.02 -0.30
N LYS A 153 -41.75 -4.19 -0.30
CA LYS A 153 -41.61 -3.04 -1.21
C LYS A 153 -41.56 -3.45 -2.67
N TRP A 154 -40.85 -4.54 -2.98
CA TRP A 154 -40.83 -5.09 -4.34
C TRP A 154 -42.20 -5.61 -4.77
N GLY A 155 -42.89 -6.39 -3.93
CA GLY A 155 -44.24 -6.88 -4.24
C GLY A 155 -45.26 -5.76 -4.49
N ALA A 156 -45.21 -4.70 -3.66
CA ALA A 156 -46.03 -3.50 -3.86
C ALA A 156 -45.72 -2.79 -5.19
N LYS A 157 -44.43 -2.63 -5.53
CA LYS A 157 -43.99 -2.05 -6.83
C LYS A 157 -44.56 -2.86 -8.00
N VAL A 158 -44.45 -4.19 -7.94
CA VAL A 158 -44.85 -5.10 -9.01
C VAL A 158 -46.37 -5.15 -9.20
N LYS A 159 -47.17 -5.13 -8.11
CA LYS A 159 -48.64 -4.96 -8.18
C LYS A 159 -49.10 -3.53 -8.51
N GLY A 160 -48.19 -2.58 -8.72
CA GLY A 160 -48.52 -1.17 -8.96
C GLY A 160 -49.28 -0.50 -7.80
N LYS A 161 -49.07 -0.94 -6.55
CA LYS A 161 -49.79 -0.45 -5.36
C LYS A 161 -48.89 0.36 -4.43
N THR A 162 -49.49 1.31 -3.73
CA THR A 162 -48.78 2.17 -2.76
C THR A 162 -48.88 1.62 -1.35
N LEU A 163 -47.73 1.52 -0.67
CA LEU A 163 -47.67 1.18 0.76
C LEU A 163 -48.05 2.40 1.62
N PRO A 164 -48.72 2.24 2.77
CA PRO A 164 -49.03 3.35 3.66
C PRO A 164 -47.78 4.09 4.15
N ARG A 165 -47.81 5.43 4.24
CA ARG A 165 -46.68 6.24 4.77
C ARG A 165 -46.18 5.75 6.14
N ALA A 166 -47.10 5.31 7.00
CA ALA A 166 -46.80 4.76 8.31
C ALA A 166 -45.96 3.47 8.24
N TYR A 167 -46.06 2.66 7.19
CA TYR A 167 -45.23 1.47 6.99
C TYR A 167 -43.74 1.85 6.91
N PHE A 168 -43.38 2.82 6.07
CA PHE A 168 -41.98 3.27 5.92
C PHE A 168 -41.43 3.83 7.23
N GLN A 169 -42.22 4.66 7.92
CA GLN A 169 -41.84 5.26 9.21
C GLN A 169 -41.67 4.21 10.31
N GLU A 170 -42.57 3.23 10.41
CA GLU A 170 -42.60 2.28 11.52
C GLU A 170 -41.72 1.04 11.31
N ILE A 171 -41.57 0.58 10.08
CA ILE A 171 -40.74 -0.58 9.72
C ILE A 171 -39.32 -0.12 9.35
N SER A 172 -39.18 0.69 8.30
CA SER A 172 -37.86 1.02 7.72
C SER A 172 -37.08 2.04 8.56
N GLU A 173 -37.73 3.08 9.09
CA GLU A 173 -37.08 4.16 9.83
C GLU A 173 -36.97 3.89 11.34
N LYS A 174 -37.94 3.16 11.93
CA LYS A 174 -37.96 2.84 13.38
C LYS A 174 -37.54 1.40 13.69
N PHE A 175 -38.29 0.39 13.24
CA PHE A 175 -38.04 -1.00 13.67
C PHE A 175 -36.68 -1.53 13.20
N ILE A 176 -36.32 -1.39 11.93
CA ILE A 176 -35.05 -1.93 11.41
C ILE A 176 -33.82 -1.26 12.09
N PRO A 177 -33.77 0.07 12.30
CA PRO A 177 -32.71 0.70 13.08
C PRO A 177 -32.71 0.34 14.57
N ALA A 178 -33.87 0.11 15.19
CA ALA A 178 -33.95 -0.40 16.56
C ALA A 178 -33.41 -1.84 16.65
N TYR A 179 -33.82 -2.73 15.74
CA TYR A 179 -33.33 -4.10 15.65
C TYR A 179 -31.81 -4.14 15.40
N LYS A 180 -31.26 -3.20 14.63
CA LYS A 180 -29.81 -3.07 14.46
C LYS A 180 -29.07 -2.80 15.78
N LYS A 181 -29.70 -2.10 16.73
CA LYS A 181 -29.16 -1.89 18.09
C LYS A 181 -29.35 -3.14 18.97
N GLU A 182 -30.51 -3.80 18.91
CA GLU A 182 -30.76 -5.07 19.61
C GLU A 182 -29.74 -6.15 19.18
N PHE A 183 -29.59 -6.37 17.88
CA PHE A 183 -28.62 -7.31 17.31
C PHE A 183 -27.17 -6.96 17.70
N ALA A 184 -26.82 -5.68 17.77
CA ALA A 184 -25.50 -5.25 18.25
C ALA A 184 -25.28 -5.53 19.75
N SER A 185 -26.34 -5.54 20.58
CA SER A 185 -26.26 -6.03 21.96
C SER A 185 -26.11 -7.55 21.99
N LYS A 186 -26.95 -8.27 21.24
CA LYS A 186 -26.94 -9.74 21.20
C LYS A 186 -25.65 -10.32 20.61
N LYS A 187 -24.96 -9.58 19.72
CA LYS A 187 -23.61 -9.92 19.25
C LYS A 187 -22.57 -9.88 20.37
N LYS A 188 -22.68 -8.93 21.33
CA LYS A 188 -21.81 -8.89 22.52
C LYS A 188 -22.10 -10.02 23.51
N GLU A 189 -23.33 -10.50 23.54
CA GLU A 189 -23.77 -11.67 24.33
C GLU A 189 -23.43 -13.01 23.66
N GLY A 190 -22.80 -13.03 22.48
CA GLY A 190 -22.52 -14.25 21.71
C GLY A 190 -23.75 -14.87 21.02
N LYS A 191 -24.94 -14.27 21.15
CA LYS A 191 -26.23 -14.80 20.66
C LYS A 191 -26.50 -14.49 19.18
N THR A 192 -25.46 -14.48 18.34
CA THR A 192 -25.57 -14.21 16.89
C THR A 192 -24.59 -15.08 16.12
N ASP A 193 -24.97 -15.53 14.91
CA ASP A 193 -23.99 -16.15 14.01
C ASP A 193 -22.85 -15.16 13.68
N GLU A 194 -21.62 -15.44 14.10
CA GLU A 194 -20.44 -14.67 13.68
C GLU A 194 -19.99 -15.06 12.25
N ARG A 195 -20.80 -14.72 11.24
CA ARG A 195 -20.53 -15.05 9.83
C ARG A 195 -19.52 -14.11 9.14
N ASP A 196 -18.97 -13.14 9.86
CA ASP A 196 -17.96 -12.23 9.32
C ASP A 196 -16.63 -12.99 9.23
N ALA A 197 -16.31 -13.50 8.03
CA ALA A 197 -15.03 -14.15 7.74
C ALA A 197 -13.85 -13.28 8.23
N ASP A 198 -12.93 -13.86 8.99
CA ASP A 198 -11.69 -13.17 9.37
C ASP A 198 -10.73 -13.11 8.16
N PRO A 199 -9.84 -12.12 8.06
CA PRO A 199 -8.83 -12.07 7.02
C PRO A 199 -7.85 -13.24 7.19
N ILE A 200 -7.65 -14.02 6.13
CA ILE A 200 -6.57 -15.01 6.05
C ILE A 200 -5.28 -14.22 5.79
N CYS A 201 -4.38 -14.17 6.76
CA CYS A 201 -3.13 -13.41 6.64
C CYS A 201 -2.22 -14.00 5.54
N CYS A 202 -1.24 -13.22 5.08
CA CYS A 202 -0.30 -13.65 4.04
C CYS A 202 0.45 -14.95 4.41
N THR A 203 0.80 -15.13 5.69
CA THR A 203 1.44 -16.36 6.20
C THR A 203 0.53 -17.59 6.00
N LEU A 204 -0.71 -17.54 6.51
CA LEU A 204 -1.66 -18.64 6.34
C LEU A 204 -2.03 -18.87 4.86
N PHE A 205 -2.09 -17.80 4.05
CA PHE A 205 -2.29 -17.92 2.61
C PHE A 205 -1.16 -18.70 1.92
N GLN A 206 0.11 -18.38 2.22
CA GLN A 206 1.27 -19.14 1.72
C GLN A 206 1.24 -20.60 2.18
N MET A 207 0.83 -20.86 3.42
CA MET A 207 0.68 -22.22 3.95
C MET A 207 -0.44 -22.99 3.24
N ILE A 208 -1.60 -22.36 2.99
CA ILE A 208 -2.69 -22.96 2.19
C ILE A 208 -2.22 -23.29 0.77
N CYS A 209 -1.44 -22.42 0.12
CA CYS A 209 -0.84 -22.71 -1.19
C CYS A 209 0.12 -23.90 -1.12
N ARG A 210 1.02 -23.96 -0.12
CA ARG A 210 1.93 -25.10 0.08
C ARG A 210 1.15 -26.40 0.31
N TRP A 211 0.20 -26.42 1.25
CA TRP A 211 -0.62 -27.61 1.53
C TRP A 211 -1.41 -28.07 0.31
N ALA A 212 -1.93 -27.14 -0.49
CA ALA A 212 -2.64 -27.48 -1.72
C ALA A 212 -1.71 -28.13 -2.77
N ILE A 213 -0.44 -27.73 -2.86
CA ILE A 213 0.57 -28.40 -3.69
C ILE A 213 0.91 -29.78 -3.10
N GLU A 214 1.27 -29.85 -1.81
CA GLU A 214 1.69 -31.10 -1.16
C GLU A 214 0.59 -32.18 -1.14
N GLU A 215 -0.69 -31.79 -1.12
CA GLU A 215 -1.84 -32.69 -1.26
C GLU A 215 -2.27 -32.95 -2.73
N GLY A 216 -1.54 -32.42 -3.73
CA GLY A 216 -1.89 -32.56 -5.15
C GLY A 216 -3.16 -31.81 -5.59
N ASN A 217 -3.67 -30.89 -4.77
CA ASN A 217 -4.87 -30.11 -5.05
C ASN A 217 -4.54 -28.80 -5.80
N ILE A 218 -4.07 -28.95 -7.04
CA ILE A 218 -3.76 -27.84 -7.96
C ILE A 218 -4.97 -26.90 -8.14
N PHE A 219 -6.20 -27.45 -8.15
CA PHE A 219 -7.41 -26.63 -8.22
C PHE A 219 -7.52 -25.63 -7.06
N VAL A 220 -7.31 -26.04 -5.81
CA VAL A 220 -7.33 -25.09 -4.68
C VAL A 220 -6.14 -24.13 -4.73
N TRP A 221 -4.95 -24.60 -5.13
CA TRP A 221 -3.76 -23.76 -5.22
C TRP A 221 -3.97 -22.57 -6.18
N VAL A 222 -4.36 -22.86 -7.43
CA VAL A 222 -4.52 -21.85 -8.48
C VAL A 222 -5.72 -20.94 -8.20
N TYR A 223 -6.83 -21.51 -7.73
CA TYR A 223 -8.04 -20.73 -7.39
C TYR A 223 -7.81 -19.81 -6.18
N SER A 224 -6.97 -20.23 -5.21
CA SER A 224 -6.53 -19.35 -4.11
C SER A 224 -5.67 -18.21 -4.62
N LEU A 225 -4.73 -18.47 -5.53
CA LEU A 225 -3.88 -17.45 -6.15
C LEU A 225 -4.68 -16.45 -6.99
N ALA A 226 -5.66 -16.93 -7.77
CA ALA A 226 -6.60 -16.07 -8.49
C ALA A 226 -7.44 -15.21 -7.53
N MET A 227 -7.95 -15.77 -6.43
CA MET A 227 -8.70 -15.00 -5.43
C MET A 227 -7.84 -13.94 -4.73
N TRP A 228 -6.59 -14.25 -4.42
CA TRP A 228 -5.64 -13.34 -3.78
C TRP A 228 -5.26 -12.20 -4.72
N ASN A 229 -4.68 -12.52 -5.89
CA ASN A 229 -4.17 -11.56 -6.86
C ASN A 229 -5.28 -10.66 -7.44
N LEU A 230 -6.47 -11.20 -7.73
CA LEU A 230 -7.58 -10.42 -8.27
C LEU A 230 -8.41 -9.71 -7.18
N MET A 231 -8.03 -9.86 -5.90
CA MET A 231 -8.79 -9.42 -4.72
C MET A 231 -10.28 -9.79 -4.82
N SER A 232 -10.60 -10.97 -5.36
CA SER A 232 -11.92 -11.28 -5.90
C SER A 232 -12.78 -12.11 -4.94
N ARG A 233 -14.08 -12.19 -5.22
CA ARG A 233 -14.94 -13.16 -4.55
C ARG A 233 -14.77 -14.50 -5.29
N SER A 234 -14.87 -15.62 -4.60
CA SER A 234 -14.82 -16.95 -5.24
C SER A 234 -15.78 -17.03 -6.44
N ILE A 235 -17.00 -16.54 -6.27
CA ILE A 235 -18.03 -16.50 -7.31
C ILE A 235 -17.65 -15.70 -8.58
N SER A 236 -16.63 -14.83 -8.51
CA SER A 236 -16.10 -14.09 -9.65
C SER A 236 -14.95 -14.83 -10.35
N VAL A 237 -14.24 -15.72 -9.65
CA VAL A 237 -13.23 -16.63 -10.24
C VAL A 237 -13.90 -17.79 -10.96
N ASP A 238 -15.06 -18.22 -10.46
CA ASP A 238 -15.88 -19.32 -11.01
C ASP A 238 -16.09 -19.24 -12.53
N SER A 239 -16.41 -18.05 -13.06
CA SER A 239 -16.73 -17.82 -14.48
C SER A 239 -15.57 -17.28 -15.31
N LEU A 240 -14.33 -17.31 -14.80
CA LEU A 240 -13.16 -16.89 -15.57
C LEU A 240 -12.86 -17.89 -16.69
N GLY A 241 -12.69 -17.36 -17.90
CA GLY A 241 -12.19 -18.10 -19.06
C GLY A 241 -11.15 -17.31 -19.85
N PHE A 242 -10.59 -17.88 -20.91
CA PHE A 242 -9.50 -17.26 -21.70
C PHE A 242 -9.83 -15.82 -22.14
N ARG A 243 -11.11 -15.52 -22.48
CA ARG A 243 -11.58 -14.17 -22.83
C ARG A 243 -11.24 -13.09 -21.79
N ASN A 244 -11.10 -13.48 -20.52
CA ASN A 244 -10.85 -12.57 -19.41
C ASN A 244 -9.37 -12.24 -19.23
N PHE A 245 -8.46 -12.97 -19.89
CA PHE A 245 -7.01 -12.83 -19.77
C PHE A 245 -6.45 -12.14 -21.02
N LYS A 246 -5.52 -11.21 -20.83
CA LYS A 246 -4.77 -10.57 -21.93
C LYS A 246 -3.33 -10.37 -21.52
N ARG A 247 -2.41 -10.30 -22.48
CA ARG A 247 -1.04 -9.85 -22.23
C ARG A 247 -1.08 -8.42 -21.65
N GLY A 248 -0.24 -8.16 -20.65
CA GLY A 248 -0.07 -6.83 -20.08
C GLY A 248 0.74 -5.92 -21.00
N THR A 249 1.00 -4.70 -20.53
CA THR A 249 1.76 -3.70 -21.31
C THR A 249 3.25 -4.05 -21.43
N SER A 250 3.77 -4.91 -20.56
CA SER A 250 5.17 -5.38 -20.56
C SER A 250 5.30 -6.69 -19.76
N ASP A 251 5.41 -6.59 -18.44
CA ASP A 251 5.95 -7.56 -17.49
C ASP A 251 4.90 -8.31 -16.67
N SER A 252 3.67 -8.34 -17.18
CA SER A 252 2.49 -8.85 -16.49
C SER A 252 1.49 -9.42 -17.49
N PHE A 253 0.50 -10.18 -17.00
CA PHE A 253 -0.76 -10.40 -17.70
C PHE A 253 -1.90 -9.65 -16.99
N LYS A 254 -2.95 -9.31 -17.71
CA LYS A 254 -4.13 -8.61 -17.23
C LYS A 254 -5.30 -9.58 -17.12
N VAL A 255 -6.10 -9.43 -16.07
CA VAL A 255 -7.41 -10.08 -15.95
C VAL A 255 -8.51 -9.04 -15.80
N LYS A 256 -9.60 -9.16 -16.57
CA LYS A 256 -10.80 -8.33 -16.46
C LYS A 256 -12.04 -9.21 -16.35
N PHE A 257 -12.86 -9.00 -15.32
CA PHE A 257 -14.16 -9.68 -15.18
C PHE A 257 -15.20 -9.08 -16.14
N ASP A 258 -16.07 -9.91 -16.71
CA ASP A 258 -17.18 -9.43 -17.56
C ASP A 258 -18.20 -8.62 -16.73
N GLU A 259 -18.59 -9.15 -15.57
CA GLU A 259 -19.50 -8.51 -14.62
C GLU A 259 -19.04 -8.75 -13.17
N THR A 260 -19.61 -7.98 -12.24
CA THR A 260 -19.39 -8.13 -10.80
C THR A 260 -20.71 -8.10 -10.04
N LYS A 261 -20.64 -8.26 -8.71
CA LYS A 261 -21.84 -8.13 -7.86
C LYS A 261 -22.42 -6.71 -7.84
N SER A 262 -21.59 -5.70 -8.04
CA SER A 262 -21.93 -4.27 -7.93
C SER A 262 -22.12 -3.58 -9.28
N ASP A 263 -21.62 -4.19 -10.34
CA ASP A 263 -21.69 -3.73 -11.71
C ASP A 263 -22.10 -4.91 -12.58
N LYS A 264 -23.36 -4.88 -13.04
CA LYS A 264 -24.00 -5.95 -13.81
C LYS A 264 -24.06 -5.68 -15.31
N THR A 265 -23.60 -4.50 -15.75
CA THR A 265 -23.43 -4.19 -17.16
C THR A 265 -21.99 -4.40 -17.61
N GLY A 266 -21.03 -4.41 -16.68
CA GLY A 266 -19.61 -4.63 -16.96
C GLY A 266 -18.85 -3.35 -17.31
N GLU A 267 -19.53 -2.21 -17.34
CA GLU A 267 -19.02 -0.91 -17.77
C GLU A 267 -17.87 -0.39 -16.90
N PHE A 268 -17.83 -0.79 -15.63
CA PHE A 268 -16.91 -0.29 -14.61
C PHE A 268 -15.99 -1.37 -14.04
N THR A 269 -15.90 -2.54 -14.68
CA THR A 269 -14.93 -3.57 -14.30
C THR A 269 -13.52 -3.14 -14.69
N GLN A 270 -12.57 -3.37 -13.79
CA GLN A 270 -11.19 -2.91 -13.92
C GLN A 270 -10.28 -4.05 -14.39
N GLU A 271 -9.31 -3.72 -15.25
CA GLU A 271 -8.20 -4.61 -15.57
C GLU A 271 -7.26 -4.74 -14.36
N LYS A 272 -6.80 -5.96 -14.07
CA LYS A 272 -5.97 -6.28 -12.91
C LYS A 272 -4.67 -6.93 -13.37
N ASN A 273 -3.57 -6.22 -13.23
CA ASN A 273 -2.25 -6.69 -13.63
C ASN A 273 -1.73 -7.71 -12.62
N CYS A 274 -1.30 -8.86 -13.10
CA CYS A 274 -0.80 -10.00 -12.34
C CYS A 274 0.64 -10.29 -12.78
N TYR A 275 1.52 -10.54 -11.80
CA TYR A 275 2.97 -10.62 -11.98
C TYR A 275 3.49 -12.00 -11.56
N ALA A 276 4.64 -12.40 -12.10
CA ALA A 276 5.39 -13.54 -11.59
C ALA A 276 5.98 -13.23 -10.20
N ASN A 277 6.24 -14.29 -9.43
CA ASN A 277 7.16 -14.26 -8.31
C ASN A 277 8.27 -15.31 -8.54
N PRO A 278 9.38 -14.94 -9.22
CA PRO A 278 10.46 -15.88 -9.52
C PRO A 278 11.21 -16.34 -8.25
N PHE A 279 10.99 -15.72 -7.09
CA PHE A 279 11.65 -16.09 -5.84
C PHE A 279 10.85 -17.10 -5.01
N ASN A 280 9.58 -17.33 -5.34
CA ASN A 280 8.73 -18.25 -4.60
C ASN A 280 7.64 -18.88 -5.50
N PRO A 281 7.89 -20.06 -6.10
CA PRO A 281 6.93 -20.70 -7.00
C PRO A 281 5.59 -21.04 -6.32
N VAL A 282 5.58 -21.31 -5.00
CA VAL A 282 4.35 -21.61 -4.23
C VAL A 282 3.31 -20.48 -4.34
N VAL A 283 3.73 -19.24 -4.60
CA VAL A 283 2.83 -18.09 -4.78
C VAL A 283 2.97 -17.38 -6.12
N CYS A 284 3.73 -17.94 -7.05
CA CYS A 284 3.81 -17.41 -8.40
C CYS A 284 2.53 -17.75 -9.17
N PHE A 285 1.65 -16.76 -9.38
CA PHE A 285 0.39 -16.98 -10.10
C PHE A 285 0.61 -17.33 -11.58
N MET A 286 1.73 -16.90 -12.20
CA MET A 286 2.09 -17.33 -13.56
C MET A 286 2.43 -18.83 -13.60
N THR A 287 3.31 -19.33 -12.72
CA THR A 287 3.63 -20.77 -12.63
C THR A 287 2.37 -21.59 -12.38
N ALA A 288 1.57 -21.21 -11.39
CA ALA A 288 0.34 -21.92 -11.05
C ALA A 288 -0.70 -21.90 -12.21
N LEU A 289 -0.76 -20.82 -12.99
CA LEU A 289 -1.62 -20.76 -14.18
C LEU A 289 -1.07 -21.62 -15.33
N ALA A 290 0.25 -21.70 -15.52
CA ALA A 290 0.85 -22.65 -16.43
C ALA A 290 0.51 -24.09 -16.01
N ASP A 291 0.71 -24.44 -14.74
CA ASP A 291 0.37 -25.76 -14.20
C ASP A 291 -1.12 -26.10 -14.37
N LEU A 292 -2.02 -25.11 -14.23
CA LEU A 292 -3.45 -25.31 -14.51
C LEU A 292 -3.70 -25.66 -15.99
N CYS A 293 -3.07 -24.92 -16.91
CA CYS A 293 -3.17 -25.15 -18.35
C CYS A 293 -2.46 -26.44 -18.80
N LEU A 294 -1.43 -26.88 -18.06
CA LEU A 294 -0.66 -28.10 -18.33
C LEU A 294 -1.29 -29.37 -17.78
N LEU A 295 -2.14 -29.31 -16.75
CA LEU A 295 -2.71 -30.47 -16.03
C LEU A 295 -3.54 -31.45 -16.90
N GLN A 296 -3.64 -31.16 -18.19
CA GLN A 296 -4.54 -31.73 -19.16
C GLN A 296 -4.06 -33.01 -19.87
N VAL A 297 -2.92 -33.60 -19.51
CA VAL A 297 -2.61 -34.99 -19.92
C VAL A 297 -3.07 -36.02 -18.86
N TRP A 298 -3.27 -35.66 -17.57
CA TRP A 298 -3.98 -36.58 -16.65
C TRP A 298 -5.49 -36.56 -16.82
N ILE A 299 -6.07 -35.37 -16.97
CA ILE A 299 -7.50 -35.30 -17.22
C ILE A 299 -7.73 -35.51 -18.72
N SER A 300 -7.46 -36.74 -19.17
CA SER A 300 -7.90 -37.36 -20.42
C SER A 300 -9.44 -37.53 -20.50
N LEU A 301 -10.16 -36.64 -19.80
CA LEU A 301 -11.61 -36.42 -19.83
C LEU A 301 -11.93 -34.95 -20.22
N GLN A 302 -10.91 -34.11 -20.49
CA GLN A 302 -11.04 -32.65 -20.40
C GLN A 302 -10.16 -31.85 -21.38
N SER A 303 -9.32 -32.46 -22.22
CA SER A 303 -8.74 -31.75 -23.38
C SER A 303 -9.83 -31.43 -24.42
N GLU A 304 -10.79 -32.36 -24.61
CA GLU A 304 -12.08 -32.04 -25.25
C GLU A 304 -12.82 -30.89 -24.54
N LEU A 305 -12.72 -30.72 -23.21
CA LEU A 305 -13.39 -29.58 -22.58
C LEU A 305 -12.73 -28.28 -23.00
N LEU A 306 -11.43 -28.09 -22.75
CA LEU A 306 -10.83 -26.77 -22.96
C LEU A 306 -10.71 -26.42 -24.45
N SER A 307 -10.86 -27.36 -25.37
CA SER A 307 -11.11 -27.09 -26.80
C SER A 307 -12.59 -26.76 -27.12
N LYS A 308 -13.55 -27.12 -26.25
CA LYS A 308 -15.00 -26.84 -26.38
C LYS A 308 -15.51 -25.69 -25.48
N THR A 309 -14.73 -25.23 -24.50
CA THR A 309 -15.08 -24.12 -23.60
C THR A 309 -13.82 -23.37 -23.18
N GLU A 310 -13.93 -22.06 -23.05
CA GLU A 310 -12.82 -21.23 -22.61
C GLU A 310 -12.78 -21.05 -21.07
N LEU A 311 -13.79 -21.54 -20.34
CA LEU A 311 -13.92 -21.47 -18.88
C LEU A 311 -12.92 -22.38 -18.14
N LEU A 312 -12.00 -21.78 -17.38
CA LEU A 312 -10.87 -22.48 -16.76
C LEU A 312 -11.23 -23.41 -15.59
N PHE A 313 -12.30 -23.10 -14.85
CA PHE A 313 -12.58 -23.74 -13.54
C PHE A 313 -13.85 -24.59 -13.52
N ILE A 314 -14.68 -24.54 -14.56
CA ILE A 314 -15.97 -25.25 -14.64
C ILE A 314 -15.79 -26.57 -15.40
N ILE A 315 -16.49 -27.61 -14.94
CA ILE A 315 -16.50 -28.95 -15.56
C ILE A 315 -17.61 -28.96 -16.62
N PRO A 316 -17.49 -29.65 -17.79
CA PRO A 316 -18.57 -29.69 -18.79
C PRO A 316 -19.90 -30.10 -18.17
N GLY A 317 -20.97 -29.43 -18.58
CA GLY A 317 -22.32 -29.68 -18.07
C GLY A 317 -22.56 -29.24 -16.61
N ALA A 318 -21.53 -28.83 -15.86
CA ALA A 318 -21.72 -28.25 -14.54
C ALA A 318 -22.24 -26.82 -14.65
N SER A 319 -23.18 -26.45 -13.78
CA SER A 319 -23.70 -25.09 -13.73
C SER A 319 -22.65 -24.08 -13.23
N LEU A 320 -22.80 -22.83 -13.68
CA LEU A 320 -22.18 -21.67 -13.03
C LEU A 320 -22.39 -21.75 -11.51
N LYS A 321 -21.39 -21.29 -10.75
CA LYS A 321 -21.26 -21.33 -9.28
C LYS A 321 -20.77 -22.68 -8.71
N SER A 322 -20.59 -23.72 -9.54
CA SER A 322 -20.14 -25.04 -9.08
C SER A 322 -18.67 -25.06 -8.63
N ALA A 323 -17.78 -24.37 -9.36
CA ALA A 323 -16.36 -24.29 -9.02
C ALA A 323 -16.14 -23.54 -7.69
N SER A 324 -16.85 -22.43 -7.47
CA SER A 324 -16.83 -21.68 -6.21
C SER A 324 -17.35 -22.50 -5.03
N GLN A 325 -18.31 -23.41 -5.24
CA GLN A 325 -18.79 -24.28 -4.15
C GLN A 325 -17.75 -25.36 -3.82
N ARG A 326 -17.21 -26.01 -4.86
CA ARG A 326 -16.11 -27.00 -4.74
C ARG A 326 -14.91 -26.41 -4.00
N TYR A 327 -14.50 -25.20 -4.40
CA TYR A 327 -13.39 -24.47 -3.78
C TYR A 327 -13.65 -24.14 -2.30
N CYS A 328 -14.80 -23.53 -1.97
CA CYS A 328 -15.14 -23.19 -0.58
C CYS A 328 -15.13 -24.41 0.34
N ARG A 329 -15.56 -25.57 -0.16
CA ARG A 329 -15.51 -26.85 0.56
C ARG A 329 -14.06 -27.33 0.75
N GLN A 330 -13.31 -27.48 -0.33
CA GLN A 330 -11.94 -28.03 -0.25
C GLN A 330 -10.97 -27.14 0.52
N LEU A 331 -11.13 -25.82 0.46
CA LEU A 331 -10.38 -24.88 1.31
C LEU A 331 -10.66 -25.12 2.80
N ALA A 332 -11.91 -25.38 3.17
CA ALA A 332 -12.28 -25.69 4.55
C ALA A 332 -11.72 -27.06 4.99
N GLU A 333 -11.75 -28.06 4.10
CA GLU A 333 -11.16 -29.38 4.33
C GLU A 333 -9.65 -29.31 4.56
N ILE A 334 -8.90 -28.58 3.71
CA ILE A 334 -7.45 -28.37 3.87
C ILE A 334 -7.13 -27.70 5.21
N CYS A 335 -7.74 -26.55 5.51
CA CYS A 335 -7.45 -25.85 6.77
C CYS A 335 -7.87 -26.66 8.02
N ASN A 336 -8.85 -27.56 7.91
CA ASN A 336 -9.23 -28.46 9.00
C ASN A 336 -8.29 -29.65 9.15
N ARG A 337 -7.68 -30.17 8.06
CA ARG A 337 -6.58 -31.14 8.15
C ARG A 337 -5.37 -30.53 8.85
N HIS A 338 -5.03 -29.29 8.51
CA HIS A 338 -3.93 -28.52 9.10
C HIS A 338 -4.37 -27.62 10.26
N TRP A 339 -5.38 -28.05 11.05
CA TRP A 339 -6.02 -27.22 12.09
C TRP A 339 -5.04 -26.67 13.12
N GLU A 340 -4.06 -27.48 13.54
CA GLU A 340 -3.03 -27.10 14.52
C GLU A 340 -2.27 -25.83 14.12
N TYR A 341 -1.99 -25.67 12.83
CA TYR A 341 -1.33 -24.48 12.28
C TYR A 341 -2.34 -23.37 11.93
N ALA A 342 -3.47 -23.74 11.33
CA ALA A 342 -4.46 -22.77 10.86
C ALA A 342 -5.07 -21.94 12.00
N LYS A 343 -5.24 -22.54 13.20
CA LYS A 343 -5.78 -21.88 14.40
C LYS A 343 -4.89 -20.75 14.94
N GLU A 344 -3.58 -20.78 14.68
CA GLU A 344 -2.63 -19.76 15.16
C GLU A 344 -2.77 -18.44 14.40
N HIS A 345 -3.23 -18.54 13.14
CA HIS A 345 -3.37 -17.41 12.23
C HIS A 345 -4.82 -16.95 12.04
N LEU A 346 -5.80 -17.82 12.30
CA LEU A 346 -7.22 -17.56 12.04
C LEU A 346 -8.12 -18.23 13.09
N ARG A 347 -9.18 -17.54 13.51
CA ARG A 347 -10.26 -18.20 14.26
C ARG A 347 -10.99 -19.16 13.32
N MET A 348 -10.79 -20.47 13.50
CA MET A 348 -11.34 -21.51 12.63
C MET A 348 -12.88 -21.48 12.52
N SER A 349 -13.59 -21.03 13.56
CA SER A 349 -15.04 -20.78 13.52
C SER A 349 -15.49 -19.68 12.55
N ARG A 350 -14.55 -18.87 12.04
CA ARG A 350 -14.74 -17.81 11.06
C ARG A 350 -13.98 -18.07 9.74
N LEU A 351 -13.50 -19.30 9.53
CA LEU A 351 -12.86 -19.69 8.27
C LEU A 351 -13.86 -19.61 7.12
N ASN A 352 -13.46 -18.94 6.03
CA ASN A 352 -14.24 -18.86 4.80
C ASN A 352 -13.34 -18.40 3.65
N ALA A 353 -13.66 -18.79 2.40
CA ALA A 353 -12.97 -18.31 1.19
C ALA A 353 -12.92 -16.77 1.09
N HIS A 354 -13.92 -16.05 1.60
CA HIS A 354 -13.89 -14.59 1.62
C HIS A 354 -12.77 -13.99 2.51
N GLY A 355 -12.19 -14.80 3.40
CA GLY A 355 -11.02 -14.47 4.19
C GLY A 355 -9.78 -14.19 3.32
N ILE A 356 -9.59 -14.89 2.18
CA ILE A 356 -8.47 -14.64 1.25
C ILE A 356 -8.57 -13.24 0.64
N ARG A 357 -9.76 -12.81 0.19
CA ARG A 357 -9.98 -11.44 -0.33
C ARG A 357 -9.78 -10.36 0.73
N LYS A 358 -10.18 -10.62 1.97
CA LYS A 358 -9.90 -9.71 3.09
C LYS A 358 -8.41 -9.70 3.43
N GLY A 359 -7.75 -10.84 3.34
CA GLY A 359 -6.32 -11.05 3.48
C GLY A 359 -5.51 -10.23 2.49
N SER A 360 -5.78 -10.40 1.19
CA SER A 360 -5.07 -9.70 0.12
C SER A 360 -5.25 -8.18 0.20
N GLY A 361 -6.46 -7.70 0.49
CA GLY A 361 -6.70 -6.28 0.75
C GLY A 361 -6.00 -5.74 2.00
N THR A 362 -5.93 -6.54 3.07
CA THR A 362 -5.19 -6.17 4.29
C THR A 362 -3.70 -6.08 3.99
N HIS A 363 -3.13 -7.13 3.38
CA HIS A 363 -1.73 -7.20 2.98
C HIS A 363 -1.36 -6.05 2.04
N ALA A 364 -2.13 -5.82 0.97
CA ALA A 364 -1.93 -4.68 0.07
C ALA A 364 -1.84 -3.33 0.82
N SER A 365 -2.68 -3.12 1.84
CA SER A 365 -2.69 -1.88 2.62
C SER A 365 -1.66 -1.80 3.76
N SER A 366 -0.98 -2.89 4.10
CA SER A 366 -0.11 -2.96 5.31
C SER A 366 1.18 -3.77 5.18
N ALA A 367 1.54 -4.28 4.00
CA ALA A 367 2.78 -5.03 3.75
C ALA A 367 4.04 -4.14 3.80
N THR A 368 3.87 -2.84 3.62
CA THR A 368 4.94 -1.83 3.61
C THR A 368 4.45 -0.54 4.26
N THR A 369 5.39 0.32 4.64
CA THR A 369 5.13 1.68 5.12
C THR A 369 4.74 2.65 4.00
N LEU A 370 4.92 2.25 2.73
CA LEU A 370 4.51 2.98 1.53
C LEU A 370 3.47 2.17 0.70
N PRO A 371 2.29 1.85 1.25
CA PRO A 371 1.33 1.00 0.54
C PRO A 371 0.78 1.66 -0.74
N PRO A 372 0.32 0.89 -1.73
CA PRO A 372 -0.44 1.39 -2.88
C PRO A 372 -1.62 2.27 -2.45
N SER A 373 -2.01 3.20 -3.31
CA SER A 373 -3.09 4.14 -2.98
C SER A 373 -4.38 3.40 -2.61
N PHE A 374 -5.10 3.90 -1.60
CA PHE A 374 -6.39 3.33 -1.20
C PHE A 374 -7.39 3.29 -2.38
N VAL A 375 -7.30 4.24 -3.31
CA VAL A 375 -8.11 4.26 -4.54
C VAL A 375 -7.83 3.02 -5.40
N SER A 376 -6.56 2.66 -5.60
CA SER A 376 -6.14 1.46 -6.34
C SER A 376 -6.61 0.18 -5.64
N VAL A 377 -6.43 0.09 -4.31
CA VAL A 377 -6.87 -1.05 -3.50
C VAL A 377 -8.39 -1.21 -3.54
N ALA A 378 -9.15 -0.12 -3.42
CA ALA A 378 -10.60 -0.11 -3.50
C ALA A 378 -11.10 -0.48 -4.90
N ALA A 379 -10.50 0.07 -5.96
CA ALA A 379 -10.88 -0.21 -7.34
C ALA A 379 -10.57 -1.66 -7.76
N ARG A 380 -9.37 -2.18 -7.49
CA ARG A 380 -9.02 -3.60 -7.74
C ARG A 380 -9.91 -4.54 -6.92
N GLY A 381 -10.29 -4.10 -5.72
CA GLY A 381 -11.27 -4.77 -4.88
C GLY A 381 -12.74 -4.60 -5.31
N GLU A 382 -13.12 -3.78 -6.30
CA GLU A 382 -14.53 -3.41 -6.56
C GLU A 382 -15.28 -2.97 -5.28
N TRP A 383 -14.65 -2.09 -4.51
CA TRP A 383 -15.20 -1.49 -3.30
C TRP A 383 -15.56 -0.03 -3.57
N SER A 384 -16.82 0.33 -3.34
CA SER A 384 -17.25 1.72 -3.31
C SER A 384 -16.53 2.47 -2.18
N MET A 385 -15.85 3.56 -2.54
CA MET A 385 -15.30 4.55 -1.61
C MET A 385 -16.38 5.53 -1.13
N GLY A 386 -17.57 5.47 -1.72
CA GLY A 386 -18.76 6.24 -1.37
C GLY A 386 -19.14 7.24 -2.45
N LYS A 387 -20.41 7.65 -2.44
CA LYS A 387 -21.07 8.42 -3.52
C LYS A 387 -20.31 9.62 -4.07
N ILE A 388 -19.48 10.27 -3.27
CA ILE A 388 -18.67 11.44 -3.69
C ILE A 388 -17.33 10.96 -4.25
N LEU A 389 -16.60 10.11 -3.52
CA LEU A 389 -15.25 9.71 -3.90
C LEU A 389 -15.23 8.87 -5.19
N ASP A 390 -16.23 8.01 -5.41
CA ASP A 390 -16.36 7.20 -6.63
C ASP A 390 -16.57 8.04 -7.91
N VAL A 391 -16.98 9.31 -7.78
CA VAL A 391 -17.12 10.24 -8.91
C VAL A 391 -15.79 10.87 -9.28
N TYR A 392 -15.00 11.32 -8.30
CA TYR A 392 -13.76 12.08 -8.53
C TYR A 392 -12.50 11.22 -8.63
N PHE A 393 -12.42 10.12 -7.86
CA PHE A 393 -11.25 9.26 -7.82
C PHE A 393 -11.48 8.03 -8.71
N LYS A 394 -11.00 8.12 -9.95
CA LYS A 394 -11.02 7.02 -10.91
C LYS A 394 -9.79 6.13 -10.77
N PHE A 395 -9.92 4.88 -11.21
CA PHE A 395 -8.82 3.94 -11.32
C PHE A 395 -7.81 4.42 -12.37
N ALA A 396 -6.52 4.21 -12.09
CA ALA A 396 -5.43 4.51 -13.00
C ALA A 396 -4.42 3.37 -12.94
N MET A 397 -3.97 2.88 -14.11
CA MET A 397 -3.14 1.67 -14.22
C MET A 397 -1.85 1.73 -13.38
N GLY A 398 -1.21 2.91 -13.27
CA GLY A 398 0.02 3.08 -12.50
C GLY A 398 -0.06 2.61 -11.04
N GLY A 399 -1.21 2.82 -10.39
CA GLY A 399 -1.45 2.35 -9.02
C GLY A 399 -1.80 0.87 -8.92
N ASP A 400 -2.31 0.27 -10.00
CA ASP A 400 -2.57 -1.16 -10.08
C ASP A 400 -1.31 -1.98 -10.36
N TYR A 401 -0.36 -1.44 -11.14
CA TYR A 401 0.92 -2.10 -11.38
C TYR A 401 1.67 -2.34 -10.06
N TYR A 402 1.79 -1.31 -9.22
CA TYR A 402 2.44 -1.44 -7.91
C TYR A 402 1.67 -2.40 -6.99
N LEU A 403 0.33 -2.28 -6.95
CA LEU A 403 -0.54 -3.17 -6.19
C LEU A 403 -0.44 -4.64 -6.64
N GLY A 404 -0.32 -4.89 -7.94
CA GLY A 404 -0.17 -6.24 -8.50
C GLY A 404 1.14 -6.89 -8.06
N ARG A 405 2.26 -6.15 -8.05
CA ARG A 405 3.56 -6.65 -7.55
C ARG A 405 3.52 -6.94 -6.04
N ILE A 406 2.85 -6.11 -5.24
CA ILE A 406 2.60 -6.39 -3.81
C ILE A 406 1.78 -7.68 -3.64
N LEU A 407 0.75 -7.89 -4.47
CA LEU A 407 -0.10 -9.07 -4.39
C LEU A 407 0.56 -10.36 -4.91
N ALA A 408 1.54 -10.24 -5.81
CA ALA A 408 2.44 -11.32 -6.17
C ALA A 408 3.44 -11.70 -5.05
N LEU A 409 3.43 -10.97 -3.92
CA LEU A 409 4.29 -11.20 -2.75
C LEU A 409 5.79 -10.99 -3.03
N LEU A 410 6.12 -10.06 -3.92
CA LEU A 410 7.48 -9.51 -4.03
C LEU A 410 7.75 -8.56 -2.85
N ASP A 411 8.95 -8.60 -2.25
CA ASP A 411 9.28 -7.72 -1.12
C ASP A 411 9.41 -6.26 -1.57
N PRO A 412 8.53 -5.34 -1.16
CA PRO A 412 8.56 -3.94 -1.58
C PRO A 412 9.72 -3.12 -1.04
N ASN A 413 10.63 -3.71 -0.26
CA ASN A 413 11.82 -3.05 0.29
C ASN A 413 13.12 -3.56 -0.34
N ASP A 414 13.07 -4.62 -1.14
CA ASP A 414 14.26 -5.21 -1.79
C ASP A 414 14.37 -4.80 -3.28
N VAL A 415 15.59 -4.70 -3.79
CA VAL A 415 15.86 -4.33 -5.20
C VAL A 415 15.26 -5.31 -6.22
N SER A 416 15.03 -6.56 -5.82
CA SER A 416 14.33 -7.59 -6.59
C SER A 416 12.84 -7.31 -6.80
N PHE A 417 12.25 -6.34 -6.08
CA PHE A 417 10.89 -5.88 -6.38
C PHE A 417 10.72 -5.40 -7.83
N ALA A 418 11.81 -4.98 -8.45
CA ALA A 418 11.88 -4.53 -9.85
C ALA A 418 12.51 -5.56 -10.80
N THR A 419 12.47 -6.85 -10.45
CA THR A 419 12.79 -7.95 -11.37
C THR A 419 11.65 -8.18 -12.36
N LEU A 420 11.98 -8.49 -13.61
CA LEU A 420 11.05 -8.90 -14.67
C LEU A 420 10.60 -10.36 -14.45
N PRO A 421 9.46 -10.81 -15.01
CA PRO A 421 9.16 -12.23 -15.07
C PRO A 421 10.21 -12.97 -15.91
N PRO A 422 10.41 -14.27 -15.70
CA PRO A 422 11.10 -15.10 -16.69
C PRO A 422 10.36 -14.99 -18.03
N HIS A 423 11.08 -14.73 -19.11
CA HIS A 423 10.49 -14.59 -20.45
C HIS A 423 11.48 -15.00 -21.54
N TRP A 424 10.98 -15.19 -22.75
CA TRP A 424 11.78 -15.65 -23.90
C TRP A 424 12.65 -14.52 -24.47
N LYS A 425 13.90 -14.85 -24.80
CA LYS A 425 14.76 -14.02 -25.66
C LYS A 425 14.10 -13.83 -27.03
N ASP A 426 13.62 -14.92 -27.61
CA ASP A 426 12.80 -14.98 -28.82
C ASP A 426 11.62 -15.96 -28.59
N PRO A 427 10.36 -15.49 -28.52
CA PRO A 427 9.18 -16.32 -28.37
C PRO A 427 8.87 -17.23 -29.57
N GLN A 428 9.43 -16.94 -30.75
CA GLN A 428 9.21 -17.69 -31.99
C GLN A 428 10.34 -18.68 -32.31
N HIS A 429 11.34 -18.77 -31.44
CA HIS A 429 12.43 -19.74 -31.59
C HIS A 429 11.87 -21.18 -31.63
N GLU A 430 12.40 -22.02 -32.52
CA GLU A 430 11.86 -23.37 -32.80
C GLU A 430 11.64 -24.19 -31.54
N LYS A 431 12.60 -24.17 -30.60
CA LYS A 431 12.50 -24.84 -29.29
C LYS A 431 11.39 -24.30 -28.38
N VAL A 432 11.15 -22.99 -28.41
CA VAL A 432 10.07 -22.36 -27.62
C VAL A 432 8.72 -22.76 -28.21
N VAL A 433 8.60 -22.81 -29.54
CA VAL A 433 7.39 -23.28 -30.24
C VAL A 433 7.17 -24.79 -30.00
N GLU A 434 8.22 -25.61 -30.04
CA GLU A 434 8.19 -27.04 -29.68
C GLU A 434 7.67 -27.23 -28.25
N GLY A 435 8.26 -26.54 -27.27
CA GLY A 435 7.84 -26.58 -25.87
C GLY A 435 6.40 -26.11 -25.67
N MET A 436 6.00 -25.03 -26.35
CA MET A 436 4.61 -24.51 -26.34
C MET A 436 3.61 -25.49 -26.94
N ALA A 437 3.99 -26.25 -27.98
CA ALA A 437 3.15 -27.27 -28.60
C ALA A 437 2.98 -28.50 -27.68
N ILE A 438 4.07 -28.97 -27.06
CA ILE A 438 4.02 -30.05 -26.04
C ILE A 438 3.18 -29.62 -24.83
N ALA A 439 3.27 -28.35 -24.44
CA ALA A 439 2.57 -27.78 -23.29
C ALA A 439 1.07 -27.54 -23.54
N PHE A 440 0.72 -26.90 -24.66
CA PHE A 440 -0.61 -26.31 -24.87
C PHE A 440 -1.20 -26.56 -26.27
N GLY A 441 -0.67 -27.52 -27.05
CA GLY A 441 -1.04 -27.76 -28.44
C GLY A 441 -2.55 -27.79 -28.72
N ASP A 442 -3.33 -28.52 -27.92
CA ASP A 442 -4.80 -28.58 -28.06
C ASP A 442 -5.48 -27.21 -27.85
N VAL A 443 -5.02 -26.43 -26.87
CA VAL A 443 -5.58 -25.12 -26.51
C VAL A 443 -5.23 -24.09 -27.59
N LEU A 444 -3.99 -24.11 -28.07
CA LEU A 444 -3.56 -23.26 -29.19
C LEU A 444 -4.35 -23.62 -30.45
N THR A 445 -4.51 -24.91 -30.76
CA THR A 445 -5.30 -25.38 -31.92
C THR A 445 -6.77 -24.92 -31.86
N ALA A 446 -7.36 -24.84 -30.67
CA ALA A 446 -8.76 -24.47 -30.49
C ALA A 446 -9.03 -22.95 -30.44
N TRP A 447 -8.06 -22.13 -29.98
CA TRP A 447 -8.31 -20.72 -29.67
C TRP A 447 -7.36 -19.71 -30.32
N SER A 448 -6.23 -20.13 -30.90
CA SER A 448 -5.35 -19.21 -31.64
C SER A 448 -6.11 -18.52 -32.76
N GLU A 449 -5.78 -17.25 -33.02
CA GLU A 449 -6.44 -16.40 -34.02
C GLU A 449 -7.94 -16.09 -33.77
N THR A 450 -8.53 -16.62 -32.69
CA THR A 450 -9.89 -16.27 -32.27
C THR A 450 -9.92 -14.97 -31.45
N ALA A 451 -11.11 -14.42 -31.19
CA ALA A 451 -11.30 -13.31 -30.25
C ALA A 451 -10.89 -13.63 -28.80
N PHE A 452 -10.52 -14.88 -28.49
CA PHE A 452 -10.14 -15.39 -27.18
C PHE A 452 -8.70 -15.93 -27.13
N ASP A 453 -7.88 -15.64 -28.15
CA ASP A 453 -6.52 -16.16 -28.32
C ASP A 453 -5.65 -15.99 -27.05
N PRO A 454 -5.29 -17.11 -26.37
CA PRO A 454 -4.52 -17.08 -25.14
C PRO A 454 -3.00 -17.10 -25.38
N SER A 455 -2.52 -17.22 -26.63
CA SER A 455 -1.11 -17.52 -26.96
C SER A 455 -0.10 -16.57 -26.30
N GLY A 456 -0.38 -15.27 -26.29
CA GLY A 456 0.48 -14.26 -25.67
C GLY A 456 0.52 -14.32 -24.13
N VAL A 457 -0.49 -14.93 -23.49
CA VAL A 457 -0.49 -15.21 -22.04
C VAL A 457 0.15 -16.56 -21.77
N LEU A 458 -0.16 -17.59 -22.57
CA LEU A 458 0.44 -18.93 -22.50
C LEU A 458 1.97 -18.86 -22.62
N SER A 459 2.49 -18.06 -23.55
CA SER A 459 3.93 -17.83 -23.72
C SER A 459 4.61 -17.28 -22.45
N LEU A 460 3.99 -16.32 -21.75
CA LEU A 460 4.52 -15.77 -20.50
C LEU A 460 4.47 -16.77 -19.33
N VAL A 461 3.36 -17.50 -19.19
CA VAL A 461 3.25 -18.50 -18.10
C VAL A 461 4.15 -19.70 -18.37
N PHE A 462 4.37 -20.08 -19.63
CA PHE A 462 5.33 -21.13 -20.01
C PHE A 462 6.75 -20.78 -19.60
N ALA A 463 7.20 -19.55 -19.84
CA ALA A 463 8.51 -19.09 -19.41
C ALA A 463 8.68 -19.18 -17.89
N SER A 464 7.64 -18.79 -17.14
CA SER A 464 7.59 -18.95 -15.69
C SER A 464 7.65 -20.42 -15.25
N LEU A 465 7.02 -21.33 -15.99
CA LEU A 465 7.09 -22.76 -15.71
C LEU A 465 8.48 -23.35 -15.96
N VAL A 466 9.07 -23.09 -17.13
CA VAL A 466 10.41 -23.59 -17.48
C VAL A 466 11.44 -23.10 -16.47
N TYR A 467 11.34 -21.85 -16.02
CA TYR A 467 12.20 -21.31 -14.96
C TYR A 467 12.07 -22.08 -13.63
N HIS A 468 10.87 -22.53 -13.28
CA HIS A 468 10.59 -23.28 -12.05
C HIS A 468 10.56 -24.82 -12.24
N SER A 469 11.00 -25.33 -13.39
CA SER A 469 10.91 -26.74 -13.77
C SER A 469 11.57 -27.69 -12.76
N GLU A 470 12.78 -27.39 -12.29
CA GLU A 470 13.45 -28.18 -11.24
C GLU A 470 12.63 -28.32 -9.96
N TRP A 471 11.94 -27.23 -9.54
CA TRP A 471 11.07 -27.27 -8.36
C TRP A 471 9.81 -28.12 -8.61
N LEU A 472 9.23 -28.04 -9.81
CA LEU A 472 8.10 -28.89 -10.20
C LEU A 472 8.52 -30.38 -10.23
N ILE A 473 9.75 -30.67 -10.68
CA ILE A 473 10.34 -32.01 -10.70
C ILE A 473 10.63 -32.53 -9.29
N ASP A 474 11.16 -31.71 -8.37
CA ASP A 474 11.31 -32.09 -6.96
C ASP A 474 9.97 -32.45 -6.32
N ILE A 475 8.92 -31.62 -6.52
CA ILE A 475 7.56 -31.90 -6.04
C ILE A 475 7.01 -33.20 -6.64
N LYS A 476 7.15 -33.43 -7.96
CA LYS A 476 6.63 -34.65 -8.62
C LYS A 476 7.35 -35.91 -8.15
N THR A 477 8.65 -35.82 -7.88
CA THR A 477 9.49 -36.92 -7.38
C THR A 477 9.21 -37.21 -5.91
N LYS A 478 9.01 -36.17 -5.09
CA LYS A 478 8.69 -36.30 -3.66
C LYS A 478 7.31 -36.90 -3.39
N TYR A 479 6.36 -36.70 -4.29
CA TYR A 479 4.97 -37.13 -4.15
C TYR A 479 4.55 -38.00 -5.35
N GLU A 480 4.70 -39.33 -5.25
CA GLU A 480 4.51 -40.31 -6.33
C GLU A 480 3.18 -40.15 -7.12
N ASN A 481 2.08 -39.82 -6.44
CA ASN A 481 0.76 -39.64 -7.05
C ASN A 481 0.43 -38.17 -7.40
N HIS A 482 1.42 -37.28 -7.40
CA HIS A 482 1.20 -35.87 -7.69
C HIS A 482 0.78 -35.63 -9.14
N PRO A 483 -0.18 -34.72 -9.41
CA PRO A 483 -0.61 -34.42 -10.78
C PRO A 483 0.51 -33.94 -11.73
N PHE A 484 1.63 -33.45 -11.21
CA PHE A 484 2.79 -33.06 -12.01
C PHE A 484 3.48 -34.24 -12.73
N ASN A 485 3.29 -35.49 -12.29
CA ASN A 485 3.84 -36.71 -12.94
C ASN A 485 3.23 -37.02 -14.32
N LYS A 486 2.50 -36.07 -14.88
CA LYS A 486 1.65 -36.20 -16.07
C LYS A 486 1.70 -34.93 -16.91
N LEU A 487 2.71 -34.09 -16.68
CA LEU A 487 3.03 -32.96 -17.54
C LEU A 487 4.14 -33.46 -18.47
N ALA A 488 3.80 -33.81 -19.71
CA ALA A 488 4.77 -34.40 -20.66
C ALA A 488 6.02 -33.51 -20.85
N ILE A 489 5.86 -32.20 -20.76
CA ILE A 489 6.98 -31.24 -20.78
C ILE A 489 7.95 -31.41 -19.60
N LEU A 490 7.49 -31.83 -18.41
CA LEU A 490 8.35 -32.14 -17.26
C LEU A 490 9.08 -33.48 -17.37
N ASP A 491 8.80 -34.28 -18.39
CA ASP A 491 9.54 -35.51 -18.70
C ASP A 491 10.61 -35.27 -19.79
N ASN A 492 10.48 -34.20 -20.58
CA ASN A 492 11.48 -33.77 -21.55
C ASN A 492 12.54 -32.86 -20.90
N ILE A 493 13.40 -33.47 -20.07
CA ILE A 493 14.44 -32.77 -19.30
C ILE A 493 15.43 -32.03 -20.20
N GLU A 494 15.82 -32.63 -21.33
CA GLU A 494 16.78 -32.03 -22.28
C GLU A 494 16.25 -30.72 -22.86
N LEU A 495 15.00 -30.71 -23.33
CA LEU A 495 14.34 -29.50 -23.83
C LEU A 495 14.14 -28.45 -22.73
N LEU A 496 13.81 -28.85 -21.50
CA LEU A 496 13.68 -27.93 -20.38
C LEU A 496 15.00 -27.25 -20.02
N ASP A 497 16.11 -27.99 -20.00
CA ASP A 497 17.43 -27.42 -19.71
C ASP A 497 17.93 -26.52 -20.84
N GLU A 498 17.70 -26.89 -22.11
CA GLU A 498 17.96 -26.04 -23.28
C GLU A 498 17.14 -24.74 -23.21
N LEU A 499 15.83 -24.83 -23.04
CA LEU A 499 14.95 -23.66 -22.90
C LEU A 499 15.35 -22.75 -21.73
N ARG A 500 15.71 -23.36 -20.58
CA ARG A 500 16.04 -22.63 -19.36
C ARG A 500 17.39 -21.92 -19.41
N ARG A 501 18.41 -22.57 -19.98
CA ARG A 501 19.77 -22.02 -20.07
C ARG A 501 19.92 -21.07 -21.25
N ASP A 502 19.40 -21.47 -22.41
CA ASP A 502 19.76 -20.85 -23.68
C ASP A 502 18.69 -19.88 -24.18
N HIS A 503 17.40 -20.06 -23.83
CA HIS A 503 16.29 -19.25 -24.35
C HIS A 503 15.55 -18.35 -23.35
N LEU A 504 15.60 -18.62 -22.04
CA LEU A 504 15.04 -17.74 -21.01
C LEU A 504 15.94 -16.53 -20.71
N THR A 505 15.32 -15.42 -20.30
CA THR A 505 16.00 -14.22 -19.81
C THR A 505 15.19 -13.49 -18.72
N PHE A 506 15.89 -12.64 -17.97
CA PHE A 506 15.34 -11.63 -17.05
C PHE A 506 15.66 -10.19 -17.49
N GLU A 507 16.49 -10.03 -18.51
CA GLU A 507 16.85 -8.74 -19.10
C GLU A 507 15.74 -8.22 -20.02
N ALA A 508 15.60 -6.90 -20.11
CA ALA A 508 14.57 -6.28 -20.94
C ALA A 508 14.79 -6.55 -22.44
N ASN A 509 13.71 -6.82 -23.17
CA ASN A 509 13.71 -6.95 -24.63
C ASN A 509 12.41 -6.38 -25.26
N ASP A 510 12.28 -6.45 -26.58
CA ASP A 510 11.10 -5.93 -27.33
C ASP A 510 9.76 -6.54 -26.88
N HIS A 511 9.80 -7.69 -26.20
CA HIS A 511 8.63 -8.40 -25.70
C HIS A 511 8.29 -8.04 -24.25
N VAL A 512 9.30 -7.77 -23.42
CA VAL A 512 9.15 -7.39 -22.00
C VAL A 512 10.15 -6.25 -21.69
N GLY A 513 9.83 -5.05 -22.17
CA GLY A 513 10.80 -3.95 -22.20
C GLY A 513 11.01 -3.18 -20.89
N ILE A 514 10.09 -3.27 -19.92
CA ILE A 514 10.22 -2.51 -18.66
C ILE A 514 9.47 -3.14 -17.47
N ALA A 515 10.08 -3.04 -16.28
CA ALA A 515 9.43 -3.37 -15.02
C ALA A 515 8.41 -2.28 -14.63
N THR A 516 7.13 -2.62 -14.58
CA THR A 516 6.05 -1.67 -14.27
C THR A 516 5.74 -1.61 -12.77
N GLY A 517 5.21 -0.48 -12.30
CA GLY A 517 4.75 -0.35 -10.91
C GLY A 517 5.87 -0.24 -9.86
N ILE A 518 7.07 0.15 -10.25
CA ILE A 518 8.22 0.26 -9.36
C ILE A 518 8.17 1.59 -8.58
N PRO A 519 8.14 1.56 -7.23
CA PRO A 519 8.13 2.78 -6.44
C PRO A 519 9.53 3.44 -6.40
N PRO A 520 9.63 4.78 -6.26
CA PRO A 520 10.91 5.49 -6.41
C PRO A 520 12.03 5.02 -5.48
N HIS A 521 11.70 4.56 -4.27
CA HIS A 521 12.71 4.09 -3.31
C HIS A 521 13.44 2.82 -3.77
N ILE A 522 12.83 1.99 -4.63
CA ILE A 522 13.51 0.83 -5.23
C ILE A 522 14.50 1.27 -6.31
N SER A 523 14.21 2.32 -7.08
CA SER A 523 15.19 2.92 -7.99
C SER A 523 16.38 3.47 -7.21
N HIS A 524 16.11 4.27 -6.18
CA HIS A 524 17.17 4.81 -5.31
C HIS A 524 17.99 3.68 -4.65
N ALA A 525 17.36 2.58 -4.22
CA ALA A 525 18.07 1.44 -3.64
C ALA A 525 18.99 0.75 -4.67
N LYS A 526 18.56 0.60 -5.93
CA LYS A 526 19.41 0.09 -7.03
C LYS A 526 20.60 1.01 -7.27
N ASP A 527 20.40 2.32 -7.33
CA ASP A 527 21.48 3.27 -7.62
C ASP A 527 22.45 3.43 -6.44
N ILE A 528 21.96 3.41 -5.19
CA ILE A 528 22.81 3.33 -3.99
C ILE A 528 23.62 2.04 -3.97
N LYS A 529 23.04 0.90 -4.38
CA LYS A 529 23.75 -0.37 -4.46
C LYS A 529 24.90 -0.28 -5.47
N LYS A 530 24.66 0.22 -6.70
CA LYS A 530 25.74 0.44 -7.69
C LYS A 530 26.88 1.29 -7.14
N VAL A 531 26.57 2.38 -6.42
CA VAL A 531 27.59 3.24 -5.80
C VAL A 531 28.37 2.49 -4.70
N LEU A 532 27.71 1.64 -3.92
CA LEU A 532 28.36 0.80 -2.91
C LEU A 532 29.26 -0.27 -3.54
N ASP A 533 28.81 -0.90 -4.62
CA ASP A 533 29.56 -1.93 -5.35
C ASP A 533 30.84 -1.30 -5.93
N ILE A 534 30.73 -0.18 -6.67
CA ILE A 534 31.88 0.62 -7.18
C ILE A 534 32.82 1.06 -6.04
N SER A 535 32.27 1.50 -4.91
CA SER A 535 33.10 1.90 -3.75
C SER A 535 33.86 0.72 -3.14
N THR A 536 33.29 -0.48 -3.21
CA THR A 536 33.89 -1.72 -2.68
C THR A 536 34.99 -2.23 -3.62
N GLU A 537 34.75 -2.21 -4.94
CA GLU A 537 35.75 -2.50 -5.97
C GLU A 537 36.93 -1.50 -5.91
N THR A 538 36.63 -0.20 -5.77
CA THR A 538 37.64 0.84 -5.58
C THR A 538 38.48 0.58 -4.33
N LYS A 539 37.84 0.20 -3.22
CA LYS A 539 38.56 -0.14 -1.99
C LYS A 539 39.46 -1.36 -2.19
N ALA A 540 38.96 -2.44 -2.80
CA ALA A 540 39.75 -3.63 -3.09
C ALA A 540 40.98 -3.29 -3.95
N SER A 541 40.80 -2.49 -5.01
CA SER A 541 41.90 -2.01 -5.85
C SER A 541 42.94 -1.18 -5.09
N VAL A 542 42.51 -0.36 -4.12
CA VAL A 542 43.42 0.42 -3.24
C VAL A 542 44.16 -0.47 -2.24
N ASP A 543 43.49 -1.48 -1.67
CA ASP A 543 44.11 -2.45 -0.75
C ASP A 543 45.14 -3.33 -1.50
N ASP A 544 44.82 -3.81 -2.71
CA ASP A 544 45.74 -4.53 -3.61
C ASP A 544 46.91 -3.66 -4.05
N PHE A 545 46.66 -2.39 -4.40
CA PHE A 545 47.72 -1.44 -4.72
C PHE A 545 48.69 -1.25 -3.55
N ARG A 546 48.15 -1.14 -2.32
CA ARG A 546 48.95 -1.02 -1.10
C ARG A 546 49.77 -2.29 -0.83
N ALA A 547 49.23 -3.48 -1.10
CA ALA A 547 49.97 -4.74 -0.99
C ALA A 547 51.15 -4.78 -1.97
N CYS A 548 50.88 -4.58 -3.27
CA CYS A 548 51.89 -4.47 -4.32
C CYS A 548 52.98 -3.44 -3.99
N LEU A 549 52.60 -2.28 -3.43
CA LEU A 549 53.53 -1.25 -3.02
C LEU A 549 54.49 -1.73 -1.91
N ASN A 550 53.96 -2.36 -0.85
CA ASN A 550 54.80 -2.86 0.24
C ASN A 550 55.84 -3.88 -0.26
N ASP A 551 55.45 -4.75 -1.19
CA ASP A 551 56.34 -5.78 -1.72
C ASP A 551 57.36 -5.19 -2.70
N CYS A 552 56.98 -4.21 -3.53
CA CYS A 552 57.94 -3.43 -4.32
C CYS A 552 58.98 -2.71 -3.45
N ILE A 553 58.57 -2.15 -2.30
CA ILE A 553 59.51 -1.48 -1.36
C ILE A 553 60.45 -2.49 -0.71
N LYS A 554 59.94 -3.65 -0.23
CA LYS A 554 60.79 -4.70 0.35
C LYS A 554 61.82 -5.19 -0.67
N ASN A 555 61.38 -5.60 -1.86
CA ASN A 555 62.25 -6.11 -2.91
C ASN A 555 63.34 -5.08 -3.26
N ALA A 556 63.01 -3.79 -3.36
CA ALA A 556 63.98 -2.73 -3.64
C ALA A 556 64.96 -2.44 -2.49
N ILE A 557 64.58 -2.74 -1.25
CA ILE A 557 65.48 -2.67 -0.07
C ILE A 557 66.38 -3.91 -0.05
N ASP A 558 65.81 -5.10 -0.19
CA ASP A 558 66.53 -6.39 -0.14
C ASP A 558 67.57 -6.48 -1.27
N GLU A 559 67.18 -6.16 -2.51
CA GLU A 559 68.06 -6.07 -3.70
C GLU A 559 69.17 -5.02 -3.52
N LYS A 560 68.99 -4.04 -2.63
CA LYS A 560 70.03 -3.04 -2.30
C LYS A 560 70.93 -3.47 -1.14
N VAL A 561 70.40 -4.15 -0.12
CA VAL A 561 71.18 -4.75 0.97
C VAL A 561 72.11 -5.85 0.46
N GLU A 562 71.70 -6.58 -0.59
CA GLU A 562 72.58 -7.55 -1.28
C GLU A 562 73.70 -6.91 -2.11
N MET A 563 73.58 -5.63 -2.50
CA MET A 563 74.56 -4.97 -3.38
C MET A 563 75.63 -4.15 -2.64
N GLU A 564 75.28 -3.37 -1.63
CA GLU A 564 76.25 -2.57 -0.84
C GLU A 564 75.79 -2.39 0.62
N ASP A 565 76.77 -2.29 1.53
CA ASP A 565 76.58 -2.13 2.98
C ASP A 565 76.02 -0.74 3.34
N GLY A 566 74.70 -0.54 3.17
CA GLY A 566 73.96 0.59 3.75
C GLY A 566 72.99 1.33 2.82
N VAL A 567 71.74 1.48 3.27
CA VAL A 567 70.68 2.23 2.55
C VAL A 567 70.88 3.74 2.67
N ASN A 568 71.06 4.44 1.55
CA ASN A 568 71.21 5.90 1.50
C ASN A 568 69.85 6.62 1.31
N MET A 569 69.58 7.62 2.16
CA MET A 569 68.35 8.42 2.20
C MET A 569 67.96 9.05 0.85
N SER A 570 68.94 9.45 0.04
CA SER A 570 68.71 10.10 -1.27
C SER A 570 68.08 9.17 -2.31
N ILE A 571 68.40 7.87 -2.26
CA ILE A 571 67.84 6.86 -3.16
C ILE A 571 66.39 6.55 -2.77
N LEU A 572 66.14 6.47 -1.46
CA LEU A 572 64.80 6.20 -0.91
C LEU A 572 63.82 7.35 -1.23
N GLN A 573 64.28 8.60 -1.19
CA GLN A 573 63.51 9.75 -1.71
C GLN A 573 63.23 9.64 -3.21
N LYS A 574 64.22 9.25 -4.03
CA LYS A 574 64.04 9.12 -5.49
C LYS A 574 62.98 8.06 -5.83
N MET A 575 63.02 6.90 -5.18
CA MET A 575 62.02 5.84 -5.40
C MET A 575 60.62 6.24 -4.92
N LEU A 576 60.51 7.00 -3.82
CA LEU A 576 59.23 7.57 -3.38
C LEU A 576 58.63 8.55 -4.41
N SER A 577 59.46 9.40 -5.04
CA SER A 577 58.98 10.32 -6.09
C SER A 577 58.60 9.61 -7.40
N GLU A 578 59.35 8.58 -7.81
CA GLU A 578 58.98 7.76 -8.98
C GLU A 578 57.68 6.98 -8.74
N LEU A 579 57.45 6.53 -7.51
CA LEU A 579 56.19 5.93 -7.08
C LEU A 579 55.03 6.95 -7.08
N GLU A 580 55.23 8.15 -6.54
CA GLU A 580 54.23 9.23 -6.51
C GLU A 580 53.75 9.57 -7.94
N GLY A 581 54.68 9.61 -8.90
CA GLY A 581 54.35 9.76 -10.33
C GLY A 581 53.51 8.60 -10.88
N ARG A 582 53.86 7.35 -10.56
CA ARG A 582 53.08 6.16 -10.98
C ARG A 582 51.69 6.08 -10.34
N ILE A 583 51.56 6.51 -9.09
CA ILE A 583 50.27 6.62 -8.38
C ILE A 583 49.38 7.63 -9.10
N THR A 584 49.90 8.82 -9.38
CA THR A 584 49.16 9.90 -10.05
C THR A 584 48.66 9.43 -11.42
N SER A 585 49.55 8.88 -12.25
CA SER A 585 49.21 8.34 -13.57
C SER A 585 48.13 7.25 -13.55
N LYS A 586 48.12 6.35 -12.54
CA LYS A 586 47.05 5.34 -12.43
C LYS A 586 45.72 5.94 -11.97
N ILE A 587 45.75 6.90 -11.03
CA ILE A 587 44.54 7.61 -10.58
C ILE A 587 43.89 8.36 -11.75
N ASP A 588 44.70 9.01 -12.61
CA ASP A 588 44.20 9.68 -13.81
C ASP A 588 43.52 8.69 -14.78
N SER A 589 44.12 7.51 -15.02
CA SER A 589 43.50 6.47 -15.88
C SER A 589 42.19 5.91 -15.35
N VAL A 590 41.98 5.90 -14.02
CA VAL A 590 40.71 5.48 -13.40
C VAL A 590 39.65 6.60 -13.50
N ALA A 591 40.06 7.86 -13.51
CA ALA A 591 39.16 8.99 -13.70
C ALA A 591 38.61 9.06 -15.14
N GLU A 592 39.39 8.67 -16.15
CA GLU A 592 38.93 8.61 -17.56
C GLU A 592 37.84 7.54 -17.78
N VAL A 593 37.95 6.37 -17.15
CA VAL A 593 36.94 5.29 -17.27
C VAL A 593 35.59 5.68 -16.63
N ALA A 594 35.58 6.64 -15.71
CA ALA A 594 34.39 7.05 -14.97
C ALA A 594 33.42 7.97 -15.74
N ASN A 595 33.70 8.37 -16.99
CA ASN A 595 32.87 9.31 -17.75
C ASN A 595 32.64 8.93 -19.23
N PRO A 596 31.67 8.05 -19.55
CA PRO A 596 31.52 7.51 -20.90
C PRO A 596 30.63 8.33 -21.88
N HIS A 597 30.17 9.54 -21.53
CA HIS A 597 29.10 10.24 -22.29
C HIS A 597 29.40 11.72 -22.59
N SER A 598 30.24 11.97 -23.59
CA SER A 598 30.25 13.25 -24.32
C SER A 598 30.91 13.14 -25.70
N ASN A 599 30.27 12.40 -26.62
CA ASN A 599 30.53 12.53 -28.06
C ASN A 599 29.38 13.29 -28.73
N SER A 600 29.50 14.61 -28.79
CA SER A 600 28.84 15.46 -29.77
C SER A 600 29.70 16.71 -29.95
N GLU A 601 30.21 16.90 -31.15
CA GLU A 601 31.11 17.99 -31.52
C GLU A 601 30.41 19.35 -31.41
N ASP A 602 31.10 20.37 -30.87
CA ASP A 602 31.14 21.69 -31.51
C ASP A 602 32.21 22.63 -30.89
N SER A 603 33.11 23.10 -31.75
CA SER A 603 33.95 24.31 -31.65
C SER A 603 34.97 24.50 -30.52
N GLU A 604 36.21 24.73 -30.95
CA GLU A 604 37.39 25.10 -30.15
C GLU A 604 37.34 26.58 -29.70
N ASP A 605 37.81 26.86 -28.47
CA ASP A 605 38.88 27.86 -28.24
C ASP A 605 39.65 27.53 -26.94
N GLY A 606 40.95 27.81 -26.91
CA GLY A 606 41.89 27.29 -25.90
C GLY A 606 42.10 28.21 -24.68
N GLY A 607 42.35 27.61 -23.50
CA GLY A 607 42.55 28.40 -22.27
C GLY A 607 42.97 27.65 -21.01
N GLN A 608 44.11 26.93 -21.06
CA GLN A 608 45.02 26.56 -19.95
C GLN A 608 44.49 26.51 -18.49
N GLY A 609 44.66 25.38 -17.78
CA GLY A 609 44.61 25.42 -16.30
C GLY A 609 44.62 24.11 -15.50
N LEU A 610 45.81 23.59 -15.20
CA LEU A 610 46.10 22.55 -14.19
C LEU A 610 45.28 22.70 -12.88
N CYS A 611 44.77 21.58 -12.36
CA CYS A 611 44.21 21.46 -11.01
C CYS A 611 44.94 20.33 -10.26
N ARG A 612 46.03 20.55 -9.50
CA ARG A 612 46.14 21.38 -8.29
C ARG A 612 44.81 21.45 -7.53
N ALA A 613 44.77 20.90 -6.32
CA ALA A 613 43.60 20.94 -5.45
C ALA A 613 43.07 22.38 -5.32
N GLN A 614 41.94 22.69 -5.98
CA GLN A 614 41.39 24.04 -5.97
C GLN A 614 40.94 24.39 -4.56
N ALA A 615 41.39 25.54 -4.06
CA ALA A 615 40.93 26.06 -2.78
C ALA A 615 39.39 26.24 -2.82
N PRO A 616 38.65 25.92 -1.73
CA PRO A 616 37.20 26.04 -1.70
C PRO A 616 36.72 27.45 -2.09
N ARG A 617 35.82 27.54 -3.08
CA ARG A 617 35.34 28.81 -3.63
C ARG A 617 34.47 29.53 -2.60
N VAL A 618 34.67 30.83 -2.40
CA VAL A 618 33.78 31.63 -1.55
C VAL A 618 32.56 32.04 -2.38
N PRO A 619 31.32 31.71 -1.97
CA PRO A 619 30.13 32.04 -2.73
C PRO A 619 29.83 33.55 -2.65
N GLY A 620 29.47 34.15 -3.78
CA GLY A 620 28.93 35.51 -3.81
C GLY A 620 27.55 35.62 -3.12
N PRO A 621 27.07 36.85 -2.81
CA PRO A 621 25.79 37.06 -2.13
C PRO A 621 24.56 36.46 -2.85
N HIS A 622 24.67 36.30 -4.17
CA HIS A 622 23.61 35.83 -5.07
C HIS A 622 24.01 34.55 -5.83
N GLN A 623 24.96 33.77 -5.29
CA GLN A 623 25.62 32.64 -5.99
C GLN A 623 24.69 31.47 -6.36
N PHE A 624 23.65 31.24 -5.57
CA PHE A 624 22.74 30.10 -5.75
C PHE A 624 21.33 30.59 -6.05
N HIS A 625 20.65 29.93 -6.99
CA HIS A 625 19.35 30.35 -7.52
C HIS A 625 18.35 29.20 -7.34
N TYR A 626 17.44 29.32 -6.37
CA TYR A 626 16.43 28.30 -6.12
C TYR A 626 15.17 28.87 -5.48
N ALA A 627 14.05 28.17 -5.64
CA ALA A 627 12.75 28.61 -5.15
C ALA A 627 12.71 28.66 -3.61
N ASP A 628 11.99 29.62 -3.03
CA ASP A 628 11.76 29.68 -1.59
C ASP A 628 10.62 28.73 -1.14
N MET A 629 10.11 28.88 0.09
CA MET A 629 9.01 28.02 0.57
C MET A 629 7.62 28.38 0.02
N ASN A 630 7.49 29.48 -0.73
CA ASN A 630 6.27 29.88 -1.43
C ASN A 630 6.33 29.54 -2.94
N GLY A 631 7.47 29.05 -3.44
CA GLY A 631 7.70 28.76 -4.85
C GLY A 631 8.33 29.91 -5.64
N GLU A 632 8.67 31.03 -5.01
CA GLU A 632 9.29 32.18 -5.68
C GLU A 632 10.79 31.96 -5.85
N LEU A 633 11.31 32.07 -7.08
CA LEU A 633 12.75 31.98 -7.34
C LEU A 633 13.49 33.12 -6.61
N LYS A 634 14.48 32.77 -5.78
CA LYS A 634 15.31 33.74 -5.05
C LYS A 634 16.79 33.41 -5.19
N TYR A 635 17.61 34.42 -4.90
CA TYR A 635 19.06 34.39 -4.88
C TYR A 635 19.55 34.15 -3.45
N TRP A 636 20.58 33.33 -3.29
CA TRP A 636 21.08 32.89 -1.97
C TRP A 636 22.61 32.85 -1.94
N CYS A 637 23.18 33.06 -0.75
CA CYS A 637 24.63 32.94 -0.50
C CYS A 637 25.05 31.57 0.07
N VAL A 638 24.11 30.63 0.15
CA VAL A 638 24.34 29.23 0.52
C VAL A 638 23.60 28.31 -0.48
N PRO A 639 24.07 27.07 -0.71
CA PRO A 639 23.37 26.12 -1.58
C PRO A 639 22.03 25.63 -1.00
N GLU A 640 21.15 25.05 -1.84
CA GLU A 640 19.84 24.56 -1.38
C GLU A 640 19.98 23.38 -0.40
N SER A 641 21.02 22.56 -0.59
CA SER A 641 21.32 21.44 0.30
C SER A 641 21.71 21.88 1.73
N PHE A 642 22.21 23.11 1.90
CA PHE A 642 22.93 23.54 3.10
C PHE A 642 22.09 23.42 4.39
N ARG A 643 22.65 22.74 5.39
CA ARG A 643 22.10 22.64 6.75
C ARG A 643 23.18 23.01 7.75
N LEU A 644 22.79 23.64 8.86
CA LEU A 644 23.68 23.77 10.02
C LEU A 644 24.03 22.37 10.57
N PRO A 645 25.30 22.12 10.93
CA PRO A 645 25.73 20.87 11.56
C PRO A 645 24.85 20.50 12.77
N ARG A 646 24.47 19.22 12.84
CA ARG A 646 23.73 18.65 13.98
C ARG A 646 24.71 18.04 14.97
N GLU A 647 24.29 17.97 16.23
CA GLU A 647 25.01 17.26 17.32
C GLU A 647 26.45 17.75 17.57
N THR A 648 26.78 18.95 17.07
CA THR A 648 28.08 19.60 17.23
C THR A 648 28.31 20.01 18.70
N THR A 649 29.50 19.73 19.21
CA THR A 649 29.94 20.21 20.53
C THR A 649 30.01 21.74 20.56
N ARG A 650 29.88 22.35 21.75
CA ARG A 650 29.96 23.82 21.90
C ARG A 650 31.30 24.38 21.38
N LYS A 651 32.40 23.64 21.51
CA LYS A 651 33.73 24.04 21.01
C LYS A 651 33.82 23.98 19.48
N ALA A 652 33.40 22.88 18.85
CA ALA A 652 33.40 22.78 17.39
C ALA A 652 32.43 23.78 16.72
N GLY A 653 31.28 24.04 17.35
CA GLY A 653 30.34 25.04 16.87
C GLY A 653 30.83 26.48 17.04
N TRP A 654 31.67 26.77 18.03
CA TRP A 654 32.40 28.04 18.15
C TRP A 654 33.41 28.23 17.01
N GLY A 655 34.09 27.16 16.60
CA GLY A 655 34.90 27.15 15.38
C GLY A 655 34.09 27.58 14.14
N PHE A 656 32.95 26.93 13.86
CA PHE A 656 32.07 27.30 12.74
C PHE A 656 31.46 28.71 12.88
N TRP A 657 31.33 29.23 14.09
CA TRP A 657 30.83 30.58 14.36
C TRP A 657 31.75 31.66 13.78
N PHE A 658 33.07 31.47 13.90
CA PHE A 658 34.10 32.37 13.35
C PHE A 658 34.60 32.00 11.96
N HIS A 659 34.64 30.72 11.60
CA HIS A 659 35.26 30.22 10.36
C HIS A 659 34.27 29.74 9.29
N GLY A 660 32.99 29.61 9.61
CA GLY A 660 32.00 28.99 8.73
C GLY A 660 32.33 27.52 8.48
N THR A 661 31.90 26.96 7.35
CA THR A 661 32.18 25.56 6.99
C THR A 661 32.42 25.41 5.49
N VAL A 662 32.92 24.26 5.05
CA VAL A 662 32.95 23.89 3.63
C VAL A 662 31.81 22.91 3.36
N CYS A 663 31.05 23.14 2.28
CA CYS A 663 30.08 22.18 1.75
C CYS A 663 30.37 21.90 0.28
N LYS A 664 30.03 20.69 -0.20
CA LYS A 664 30.15 20.33 -1.62
C LYS A 664 28.76 20.35 -2.26
N GLU A 665 28.60 21.10 -3.34
CA GLU A 665 27.42 21.11 -4.22
C GLU A 665 27.95 20.89 -5.64
N GLU A 666 27.37 19.96 -6.41
CA GLU A 666 27.74 19.72 -7.82
C GLU A 666 29.27 19.49 -8.05
N GLY A 667 29.91 18.77 -7.13
CA GLY A 667 31.36 18.50 -7.16
C GLY A 667 32.25 19.67 -6.70
N VAL A 668 31.72 20.90 -6.65
CA VAL A 668 32.46 22.10 -6.23
C VAL A 668 32.44 22.27 -4.71
N ALA A 669 33.62 22.48 -4.12
CA ALA A 669 33.75 22.81 -2.70
C ALA A 669 33.53 24.32 -2.47
N TRP A 670 32.49 24.67 -1.72
CA TRP A 670 32.11 26.04 -1.37
C TRP A 670 32.43 26.35 0.10
N LYS A 671 33.16 27.43 0.36
CA LYS A 671 33.47 27.95 1.69
C LYS A 671 32.34 28.88 2.15
N ILE A 672 31.40 28.34 2.92
CA ILE A 672 30.33 29.11 3.54
C ILE A 672 30.92 30.06 4.58
N LYS A 673 30.46 31.32 4.53
CA LYS A 673 30.87 32.40 5.44
C LYS A 673 30.62 32.07 6.93
N PRO A 674 31.28 32.77 7.86
CA PRO A 674 31.11 32.57 9.31
C PRO A 674 29.65 32.59 9.75
N PHE A 675 29.23 31.67 10.63
CA PHE A 675 27.82 31.57 11.00
C PHE A 675 27.30 32.79 11.78
N ARG A 676 28.19 33.61 12.36
CA ARG A 676 27.84 34.92 12.94
C ARG A 676 27.27 35.91 11.91
N GLU A 677 27.66 35.77 10.64
CA GLU A 677 27.31 36.62 9.49
C GLU A 677 26.11 36.10 8.67
N LEU A 678 25.63 34.88 8.92
CA LEU A 678 24.44 34.32 8.28
C LEU A 678 23.16 34.97 8.84
N SER A 679 22.28 35.45 7.97
CA SER A 679 20.97 36.01 8.34
C SER A 679 19.83 34.98 8.28
N GLU A 680 18.64 35.33 8.78
CA GLU A 680 17.44 34.51 8.57
C GLU A 680 16.93 34.57 7.12
N GLY A 681 17.28 35.61 6.36
CA GLY A 681 17.00 35.74 4.94
C GLY A 681 17.83 34.77 4.10
N ASP A 682 19.08 34.50 4.52
CA ASP A 682 20.07 33.66 3.82
C ASP A 682 19.67 32.17 3.76
N LEU A 683 18.57 31.75 4.42
CA LEU A 683 18.19 30.36 4.59
C LEU A 683 16.77 30.09 4.07
N LYS A 684 16.55 28.99 3.33
CA LYS A 684 15.20 28.59 2.88
C LYS A 684 14.35 28.00 4.00
N LEU A 685 14.81 26.90 4.60
CA LEU A 685 13.99 26.09 5.50
C LEU A 685 13.72 26.76 6.85
N LYS A 686 12.44 26.80 7.25
CA LYS A 686 11.99 27.26 8.58
C LYS A 686 12.71 26.58 9.74
N LYS A 687 13.09 25.30 9.59
CA LYS A 687 13.87 24.55 10.58
C LYS A 687 15.27 25.13 10.73
N THR A 688 16.02 25.30 9.64
CA THR A 688 17.38 25.87 9.67
C THR A 688 17.40 27.30 10.22
N LYS A 689 16.36 28.12 9.96
CA LYS A 689 16.20 29.44 10.61
C LYS A 689 16.04 29.34 12.13
N GLN A 690 15.29 28.34 12.61
CA GLN A 690 15.11 28.09 14.05
C GLN A 690 16.37 27.52 14.70
N ASP A 691 17.14 26.71 13.97
CA ASP A 691 18.45 26.22 14.40
C ASP A 691 19.43 27.41 14.51
N LEU A 692 19.51 28.29 13.50
CA LEU A 692 20.34 29.51 13.54
C LEU A 692 19.97 30.45 14.71
N LYS A 693 18.68 30.61 15.03
CA LYS A 693 18.22 31.33 16.24
C LYS A 693 18.77 30.73 17.53
N THR A 694 18.81 29.40 17.59
CA THR A 694 19.31 28.65 18.74
C THR A 694 20.82 28.86 18.90
N TRP A 695 21.59 28.77 17.80
CA TRP A 695 23.03 29.08 17.76
C TRP A 695 23.29 30.53 18.18
N ARG A 696 22.61 31.51 17.56
CA ARG A 696 22.70 32.94 17.91
C ARG A 696 22.45 33.21 19.40
N SER A 697 21.49 32.51 20.02
CA SER A 697 21.16 32.73 21.44
C SER A 697 22.23 32.25 22.43
N VAL A 698 23.14 31.35 22.00
CA VAL A 698 24.25 30.85 22.83
C VAL A 698 25.54 31.56 22.48
N TYR A 699 25.86 31.68 21.19
CA TYR A 699 27.14 32.22 20.76
C TYR A 699 27.24 33.75 20.86
N ARG A 700 26.15 34.50 20.66
CA ARG A 700 26.16 35.95 20.95
C ARG A 700 26.29 36.28 22.43
N LEU A 701 25.91 35.35 23.31
CA LEU A 701 26.14 35.47 24.74
C LEU A 701 27.62 35.20 25.05
N MET A 702 28.24 34.20 24.41
CA MET A 702 29.67 33.93 24.53
C MET A 702 30.53 35.07 23.95
N GLU A 703 30.11 35.71 22.85
CA GLU A 703 30.78 36.87 22.25
C GLU A 703 30.93 38.05 23.23
N THR A 704 30.06 38.21 24.23
CA THR A 704 30.20 39.34 25.18
C THR A 704 31.35 39.19 26.17
N ALA A 705 32.01 38.02 26.19
CA ALA A 705 33.14 37.74 27.07
C ALA A 705 34.51 38.07 26.44
N ILE A 706 34.55 38.32 25.12
CA ILE A 706 35.78 38.36 24.34
C ILE A 706 35.86 39.67 23.54
N THR A 707 37.07 40.15 23.28
CA THR A 707 37.31 41.19 22.26
C THR A 707 37.65 40.50 20.95
N ILE A 708 36.84 40.70 19.91
CA ILE A 708 37.10 40.14 18.58
C ILE A 708 38.13 41.03 17.88
N PRO A 709 39.29 40.48 17.44
CA PRO A 709 40.27 41.22 16.65
C PRO A 709 39.66 41.87 15.39
N ALA A 710 40.19 43.04 15.04
CA ALA A 710 39.80 43.73 13.80
C ALA A 710 40.48 43.11 12.56
N ASP A 711 41.64 42.48 12.74
CA ASP A 711 42.31 41.71 11.70
C ASP A 711 41.75 40.28 11.65
N PHE A 712 41.30 39.86 10.47
CA PHE A 712 40.77 38.52 10.23
C PHE A 712 41.84 37.43 10.24
N SER A 713 43.12 37.78 10.05
CA SER A 713 44.25 36.83 10.10
C SER A 713 44.60 36.40 11.53
N GLU A 714 44.23 37.19 12.53
CA GLU A 714 44.39 36.87 13.96
C GLU A 714 43.30 35.92 14.49
N LEU A 715 42.25 35.64 13.71
CA LEU A 715 41.17 34.71 14.08
C LEU A 715 41.56 33.24 13.87
N ASP A 716 42.76 32.85 14.27
CA ASP A 716 43.33 31.53 13.99
C ASP A 716 42.81 30.42 14.93
N SER A 717 43.44 29.24 14.88
CA SER A 717 43.11 28.14 15.80
C SER A 717 43.52 28.41 17.24
N SER A 718 44.53 29.25 17.48
CA SER A 718 44.91 29.70 18.82
C SER A 718 43.83 30.60 19.42
N PHE A 719 43.37 31.60 18.65
CA PHE A 719 42.27 32.49 19.03
C PHE A 719 40.97 31.73 19.33
N VAL A 720 40.59 30.75 18.51
CA VAL A 720 39.37 29.94 18.76
C VAL A 720 39.47 29.13 20.06
N ASN A 721 40.67 28.71 20.46
CA ASN A 721 40.87 28.01 21.73
C ASN A 721 40.80 28.96 22.93
N SER A 722 41.60 30.03 22.93
CA SER A 722 41.66 31.00 24.04
C SER A 722 40.34 31.73 24.26
N SER A 723 39.72 32.22 23.18
CA SER A 723 38.40 32.90 23.23
C SER A 723 37.28 31.96 23.71
N TYR A 724 37.38 30.65 23.41
CA TYR A 724 36.42 29.66 23.91
C TYR A 724 36.55 29.44 25.42
N GLU A 725 37.78 29.44 25.94
CA GLU A 725 38.06 29.27 27.36
C GLU A 725 37.61 30.51 28.16
N GLU A 726 37.94 31.72 27.70
CA GLU A 726 37.47 32.98 28.28
C GLU A 726 35.93 33.08 28.28
N ALA A 727 35.28 32.77 27.15
CA ALA A 727 33.82 32.71 27.08
C ALA A 727 33.21 31.58 27.95
N THR A 728 33.96 30.51 28.21
CA THR A 728 33.53 29.43 29.12
C THR A 728 33.60 29.87 30.58
N GLU A 729 34.64 30.59 30.98
CA GLU A 729 34.75 31.15 32.34
C GLU A 729 33.73 32.25 32.60
N MET A 730 33.38 33.07 31.60
CA MET A 730 32.22 33.97 31.69
C MET A 730 30.91 33.19 31.91
N LEU A 731 30.69 32.08 31.19
CA LEU A 731 29.49 31.25 31.40
C LEU A 731 29.47 30.60 32.79
N LYS A 732 30.61 30.10 33.31
CA LYS A 732 30.73 29.61 34.69
C LYS A 732 30.44 30.70 35.71
N THR A 733 30.96 31.89 35.47
CA THR A 733 30.79 33.06 36.33
C THR A 733 29.32 33.48 36.38
N ASN A 734 28.67 33.69 35.22
CA ASN A 734 27.32 34.27 35.11
C ASN A 734 26.16 33.26 35.28
N TYR A 735 26.44 31.96 35.11
CA TYR A 735 25.46 30.88 35.24
C TYR A 735 25.97 29.79 36.19
N SER A 736 26.50 30.19 37.34
CA SER A 736 27.17 29.31 38.32
C SER A 736 26.34 28.09 38.71
N PHE A 737 25.01 28.23 38.79
CA PHE A 737 24.09 27.12 39.07
C PHE A 737 24.12 25.97 38.04
N LEU A 738 24.61 26.19 36.82
CA LEU A 738 24.73 25.15 35.79
C LEU A 738 25.94 24.22 36.03
N PHE A 739 26.93 24.68 36.82
CA PHE A 739 28.22 24.00 37.00
C PHE A 739 28.40 23.40 38.41
N ALA A 740 27.47 23.65 39.35
CA ALA A 740 27.49 23.07 40.69
C ALA A 740 27.37 21.52 40.69
N ASN A 741 28.04 20.87 41.64
CA ASN A 741 28.01 19.41 41.90
C ASN A 741 28.42 18.54 40.70
N ASN A 742 29.71 18.54 40.34
CA ASN A 742 30.32 17.72 39.28
C ASN A 742 29.63 17.84 37.90
N ALA A 743 29.08 19.01 37.58
CA ALA A 743 28.30 19.23 36.36
C ALA A 743 29.13 19.59 35.12
N GLU A 744 30.46 19.72 35.20
CA GLU A 744 31.29 20.10 34.04
C GLU A 744 31.27 19.04 32.93
N ALA A 745 31.51 17.76 33.24
CA ALA A 745 31.36 16.66 32.29
C ALA A 745 29.91 16.54 31.74
N LYS A 746 28.92 16.91 32.55
CA LYS A 746 27.51 16.89 32.17
C LYS A 746 27.12 18.05 31.25
N THR A 747 27.73 19.23 31.41
CA THR A 747 27.47 20.41 30.58
C THR A 747 28.27 20.38 29.27
N ALA A 748 29.42 19.68 29.25
CA ALA A 748 30.19 19.40 28.04
C ALA A 748 29.41 18.56 27.00
N SER A 749 28.54 17.65 27.45
CA SER A 749 27.67 16.82 26.59
C SER A 749 26.34 17.48 26.20
N TRP A 750 26.10 18.74 26.58
CA TRP A 750 24.84 19.42 26.23
C TRP A 750 24.83 19.92 24.77
N SER A 751 23.76 19.58 24.06
CA SER A 751 23.42 20.21 22.79
C SER A 751 23.17 21.71 22.92
N LEU A 752 23.39 22.46 21.84
CA LEU A 752 23.15 23.92 21.82
C LEU A 752 21.69 24.31 22.14
N GLY A 753 20.71 23.46 21.83
CA GLY A 753 19.32 23.65 22.26
C GLY A 753 19.14 23.53 23.78
N THR A 754 19.93 22.69 24.44
CA THR A 754 19.94 22.55 25.90
C THR A 754 20.60 23.76 26.55
N TRP A 755 21.75 24.22 26.02
CA TRP A 755 22.38 25.48 26.41
C TRP A 755 21.41 26.67 26.27
N SER A 756 20.84 26.88 25.07
CA SER A 756 19.86 27.93 24.79
C SER A 756 18.64 27.92 25.71
N ARG A 757 18.19 26.74 26.15
CA ARG A 757 17.09 26.66 27.14
C ARG A 757 17.55 27.06 28.53
N ASN A 758 18.70 26.59 28.98
CA ASN A 758 19.15 26.72 30.35
C ASN A 758 19.76 28.10 30.66
N THR A 759 20.25 28.84 29.65
CA THR A 759 20.75 30.23 29.79
C THR A 759 19.66 31.30 29.63
N LYS A 760 18.39 30.93 29.34
CA LYS A 760 17.28 31.88 29.26
C LYS A 760 16.97 32.50 30.62
N ARG A 761 16.69 33.82 30.60
CA ARG A 761 16.24 34.62 31.75
C ARG A 761 15.25 33.88 32.67
N SER A 762 14.20 33.29 32.10
CA SER A 762 13.16 32.59 32.86
C SER A 762 13.66 31.36 33.63
N GLU A 763 14.68 30.66 33.12
CA GLU A 763 15.25 29.50 33.81
C GLU A 763 16.30 29.96 34.85
N VAL A 764 17.04 31.05 34.60
CA VAL A 764 17.91 31.70 35.60
C VAL A 764 17.11 32.30 36.76
N GLU A 765 15.99 32.98 36.49
CA GLU A 765 15.10 33.50 37.54
C GLU A 765 14.54 32.36 38.41
N LYS A 766 14.29 31.18 37.81
CA LYS A 766 13.75 29.99 38.46
C LYS A 766 14.79 29.15 39.21
N ARG A 767 16.03 29.05 38.71
CA ARG A 767 17.06 28.09 39.19
C ARG A 767 18.45 28.67 39.44
N GLY A 768 18.74 29.87 38.95
CA GLY A 768 20.00 30.57 39.18
C GLY A 768 20.25 30.88 40.64
N SER A 769 21.52 31.05 41.00
CA SER A 769 21.91 31.58 42.31
C SER A 769 21.52 33.06 42.45
N ALA A 770 21.66 33.63 43.65
CA ALA A 770 21.39 35.06 43.86
C ALA A 770 22.29 35.96 42.99
N SER A 771 23.56 35.60 42.82
CA SER A 771 24.53 36.32 41.97
C SER A 771 24.23 36.14 40.48
N ASP A 772 23.78 34.95 40.03
CA ASP A 772 23.35 34.75 38.63
C ASP A 772 22.15 35.65 38.28
N LYS A 773 21.17 35.77 39.21
CA LYS A 773 19.99 36.62 39.00
C LYS A 773 20.32 38.11 39.00
N ALA A 774 21.26 38.54 39.85
CA ALA A 774 21.72 39.94 39.92
C ALA A 774 22.41 40.41 38.62
N ARG A 775 22.97 39.48 37.83
CA ARG A 775 23.67 39.77 36.56
C ARG A 775 22.78 39.68 35.32
N LEU A 776 21.46 39.45 35.49
CA LEU A 776 20.52 39.51 34.38
C LEU A 776 20.32 40.96 33.91
N PRO A 777 20.35 41.25 32.59
CA PRO A 777 20.06 42.58 32.06
C PRO A 777 18.61 43.01 32.33
N GLN A 778 18.25 44.27 32.09
CA GLN A 778 16.89 44.76 32.32
C GLN A 778 15.85 44.00 31.48
N ALA A 779 14.63 43.82 32.01
CA ALA A 779 13.58 43.05 31.33
C ALA A 779 13.02 43.79 30.11
N ASN A 780 13.15 43.18 28.92
CA ASN A 780 12.53 43.68 27.69
C ASN A 780 11.04 43.30 27.57
N ARG A 781 10.33 43.84 26.58
CA ARG A 781 8.87 43.64 26.36
C ARG A 781 8.43 42.17 26.22
N LEU A 782 9.34 41.23 25.96
CA LEU A 782 9.06 39.79 25.86
C LEU A 782 9.21 39.06 27.20
N ASN A 783 9.92 39.66 28.15
CA ASN A 783 10.25 39.11 29.46
C ASN A 783 9.50 39.79 30.63
N VAL A 784 8.85 40.94 30.39
CA VAL A 784 7.97 41.58 31.38
C VAL A 784 6.71 40.72 31.58
N PRO A 785 6.28 40.45 32.83
CA PRO A 785 5.02 39.75 33.11
C PRO A 785 3.82 40.45 32.45
N HIS A 786 2.98 39.71 31.73
CA HIS A 786 1.77 40.29 31.15
C HIS A 786 0.76 40.67 32.26
N ASN A 787 0.31 41.94 32.25
CA ASN A 787 -0.67 42.49 33.22
C ASN A 787 -2.03 41.74 33.29
N ARG A 788 -2.31 40.80 32.38
CA ARG A 788 -3.46 39.89 32.47
C ARG A 788 -3.05 38.47 32.09
N LYS A 789 -3.51 37.48 32.88
CA LYS A 789 -3.47 36.06 32.50
C LYS A 789 -4.26 35.87 31.20
N ARG A 790 -3.65 35.30 30.16
CA ARG A 790 -4.36 34.89 28.95
C ARG A 790 -5.16 33.61 29.26
N SER A 791 -6.48 33.70 29.27
CA SER A 791 -7.35 32.53 29.26
C SER A 791 -7.39 31.96 27.84
N PHE A 792 -6.88 30.73 27.66
CA PHE A 792 -7.11 29.98 26.44
C PHE A 792 -8.46 29.27 26.55
N THR A 793 -9.49 29.81 25.89
CA THR A 793 -10.73 29.07 25.64
C THR A 793 -10.44 28.01 24.58
N VAL A 794 -10.37 26.75 25.02
CA VAL A 794 -10.30 25.60 24.12
C VAL A 794 -11.63 25.51 23.36
N ALA A 795 -11.58 25.49 22.03
CA ALA A 795 -12.76 25.31 21.20
C ALA A 795 -13.43 23.95 21.50
N ASP A 796 -14.75 23.98 21.60
CA ASP A 796 -15.54 22.94 22.25
C ASP A 796 -15.46 21.58 21.52
N ARG A 797 -14.78 20.60 22.12
CA ARG A 797 -14.73 19.21 21.62
C ARG A 797 -16.05 18.51 21.92
N ARG A 798 -17.02 18.64 21.01
CA ARG A 798 -18.28 17.90 21.08
C ARG A 798 -18.06 16.38 21.06
N GLY A 799 -18.38 15.73 22.19
CA GLY A 799 -18.82 14.32 22.21
C GLY A 799 -17.80 13.24 22.56
N VAL A 800 -17.18 13.28 23.76
CA VAL A 800 -16.48 12.10 24.31
C VAL A 800 -17.46 11.19 25.06
N ASN A 801 -17.78 10.02 24.49
CA ASN A 801 -18.50 8.96 25.21
C ASN A 801 -17.53 7.97 25.89
N LYS A 802 -17.39 8.17 27.21
CA LYS A 802 -16.96 7.27 28.30
C LYS A 802 -16.24 5.93 28.00
N VAL A 803 -15.02 5.88 28.58
CA VAL A 803 -14.43 4.80 29.41
C VAL A 803 -13.73 3.61 28.73
N ALA A 804 -12.42 3.52 29.01
CA ALA A 804 -11.72 2.26 29.30
C ALA A 804 -10.69 2.45 30.45
N LYS A 805 -10.78 1.57 31.47
CA LYS A 805 -9.88 1.38 32.64
C LYS A 805 -10.11 -0.07 33.13
N ARG A 806 -9.15 -0.88 33.58
CA ARG A 806 -7.67 -0.84 33.61
C ARG A 806 -7.15 -1.93 32.62
N GLY A 807 -5.87 -2.07 32.29
CA GLY A 807 -4.65 -1.30 32.59
C GLY A 807 -3.40 -2.09 32.14
N ALA A 808 -2.22 -1.49 32.22
CA ALA A 808 -0.92 -2.17 32.06
C ALA A 808 0.01 -1.73 33.21
N PRO A 809 0.85 -2.63 33.76
CA PRO A 809 1.62 -2.34 34.96
C PRO A 809 2.76 -1.35 34.72
N LYS A 810 3.11 -0.58 35.75
CA LYS A 810 4.27 0.32 35.74
C LYS A 810 5.55 -0.49 35.49
N ARG A 811 6.26 -0.19 34.39
CA ARG A 811 7.65 -0.63 34.17
C ARG A 811 8.50 -0.03 35.30
N ARG A 812 8.89 -0.86 36.29
CA ARG A 812 9.84 -0.45 37.34
C ARG A 812 11.16 -0.02 36.66
N ARG A 813 11.71 1.12 37.08
CA ARG A 813 13.12 1.42 36.83
C ARG A 813 13.93 0.40 37.61
N ARG A 814 14.86 -0.32 36.96
CA ARG A 814 15.95 -0.98 37.68
C ARG A 814 16.91 0.12 38.13
N SER A 815 17.21 0.14 39.44
CA SER A 815 18.44 0.72 39.96
C SER A 815 19.63 -0.10 39.43
N VAL A 816 20.78 0.55 39.32
CA VAL A 816 22.07 -0.09 39.10
C VAL A 816 22.91 0.19 40.34
N GLU A 817 23.10 -0.87 41.12
CA GLU A 817 24.11 -1.08 42.17
C GLU A 817 24.65 -2.47 41.79
N ASP A 818 25.86 -2.62 41.27
CA ASP A 818 27.18 -2.45 41.89
C ASP A 818 27.61 -3.68 42.71
N SER A 819 28.28 -4.59 41.99
CA SER A 819 29.06 -5.78 42.38
C SER A 819 29.35 -6.52 41.07
N GLY A 820 30.56 -6.96 40.72
CA GLY A 820 31.72 -7.21 41.57
C GLY A 820 32.12 -8.68 41.40
N ASP A 821 33.15 -8.89 40.58
CA ASP A 821 33.95 -10.11 40.40
C ASP A 821 33.32 -11.40 39.82
N ASP A 822 34.28 -12.28 39.45
CA ASP A 822 34.23 -13.63 38.88
C ASP A 822 33.69 -13.81 37.43
N ALA A 823 34.31 -14.56 36.51
CA ALA A 823 35.68 -14.94 36.15
C ALA A 823 35.59 -16.21 35.26
N LEU A 824 36.31 -16.21 34.14
CA LEU A 824 36.82 -17.37 33.38
C LEU A 824 35.84 -18.33 32.63
N ASP A 825 36.32 -18.71 31.43
CA ASP A 825 36.06 -19.92 30.60
C ASP A 825 34.61 -20.30 30.23
N VAL A 826 34.25 -20.62 28.98
CA VAL A 826 35.00 -21.01 27.74
C VAL A 826 34.43 -20.27 26.53
#